data_AF-A0A414DGL0-F1
#
_entry.id   AF-A0A414DGL0-F1
#
_cell.length_a   1.000
_cell.length_b   1.000
_cell.length_c   1.000
_cell.angle_alpha   90.00
_cell.angle_beta   90.00
_cell.angle_gamma   90.00
#
_symmetry.space_group_name_H-M   'P 1'
#
loop_
_entity.id
_entity.type
_entity.pdbx_description
1 polymer ?
#
loop_
_entity_poly.entity_id
_entity_poly.type
_entity_poly.pdbx_seq_one_letter_code
_entity_poly.pdbx_strand_id
1 'polypeptide(L)'
;MIWEVFMGKVLIIKNNNSDERIHRYAMESYEQGKKCYYNSVDGTLNEQALMELKKNFEGSGIVLMITYENSDLRKIKDVFIGDEAYINYKNSIEYIMRVYLKKTCHERVIASIIDKIDLDIDADFGYGQYVIMNDMESLFYELRERIIANKQEKTYDISEKEEKLEEKYGLSVLAQKDEQSVRIYPSDSVGKDRTEFQRDRERVVNCKAFRRLVDKAQIFGSEKGDYYRTRMTHSLEVNQIAKAIAYALKLNLDLTEAIALGHDLGHTPFGHQGERTLDEILCGKIDVGINATQKMFEKRCFGGFKHNYQSAKILTEIEEKYKEYPGLNVSVQVVEGVLKHTKLKPGKIDLSDFLSKEYLDKICISNEKVQVCSSLEGQVVAIADEIAQRGHDVDDALTSGVMTIDEFKDRLKIDKCRELFDRINKEINDIETSERLIIDKKELKISRIVSVIINYFIQKTIEYSLTLVSEYEELGRISLDNTKVMVRFPDDVERVNGYLEQVVQKKVICNNEVARADYNASMIVQNLFAKYYKNPRLLHSGTVHKIFLETLKHKNREVSNSAIYLSDGSIELVNKEIEEITSKPLNEKLVLEYLKDGDNSCAEKDIVIFEKRRILVRAITDYIAGMTDGYALEEYEKLR
;
A
#
# COMPACT_ATOMS: atom_id res chain seq x y z
N MET A 1 19.30 33.27 5.25
CA MET A 1 18.32 33.42 6.33
C MET A 1 18.02 32.02 6.83
N ILE A 2 18.43 31.75 8.06
CA ILE A 2 18.22 30.48 8.75
C ILE A 2 16.70 30.37 8.95
N TRP A 3 16.09 29.30 8.42
CA TRP A 3 14.72 28.97 8.75
C TRP A 3 14.70 28.58 10.23
N GLU A 4 14.18 29.46 11.09
CA GLU A 4 13.74 29.04 12.42
C GLU A 4 12.67 27.97 12.23
N VAL A 5 13.03 26.73 12.53
CA VAL A 5 12.07 25.64 12.70
C VAL A 5 11.11 26.10 13.78
N PHE A 6 9.83 26.21 13.44
CA PHE A 6 8.77 26.54 14.40
C PHE A 6 8.71 25.40 15.44
N MET A 7 9.45 25.53 16.55
CA MET A 7 9.39 24.58 17.66
C MET A 7 7.99 24.69 18.29
N GLY A 8 7.21 23.62 18.20
CA GLY A 8 5.86 23.59 18.74
C GLY A 8 5.87 23.68 20.26
N LYS A 9 5.15 24.65 20.82
CA LYS A 9 5.10 24.93 22.27
C LYS A 9 3.77 24.47 22.87
N VAL A 10 3.81 23.91 24.07
CA VAL A 10 2.64 23.47 24.83
C VAL A 10 2.53 24.29 26.12
N LEU A 11 1.39 24.96 26.34
CA LEU A 11 1.05 25.59 27.61
C LEU A 11 0.33 24.57 28.49
N ILE A 12 0.89 24.26 29.66
CA ILE A 12 0.29 23.33 30.61
C ILE A 12 -0.35 24.14 31.73
N ILE A 13 -1.67 23.98 31.91
CA ILE A 13 -2.46 24.63 32.96
C ILE A 13 -2.86 23.58 33.99
N LYS A 14 -2.50 23.79 35.26
CA LYS A 14 -3.01 22.96 36.37
C LYS A 14 -4.22 23.62 37.03
N ASN A 15 -5.29 22.85 37.25
CA ASN A 15 -6.55 23.34 37.81
C ASN A 15 -7.03 22.44 38.98
N ASN A 16 -7.17 22.99 40.18
CA ASN A 16 -7.70 22.29 41.36
C ASN A 16 -9.24 22.29 41.43
N ASN A 17 -9.95 22.88 40.45
CA ASN A 17 -11.39 23.13 40.52
C ASN A 17 -11.84 24.03 41.70
N SER A 18 -10.95 24.83 42.31
CA SER A 18 -11.39 25.81 43.31
C SER A 18 -12.23 26.94 42.69
N ASP A 19 -12.01 27.23 41.41
CA ASP A 19 -12.83 28.13 40.61
C ASP A 19 -13.57 27.35 39.51
N GLU A 20 -14.86 27.11 39.74
CA GLU A 20 -15.73 26.37 38.81
C GLU A 20 -15.82 27.00 37.42
N ARG A 21 -15.48 28.29 37.27
CA ARG A 21 -15.54 28.99 35.98
C ARG A 21 -14.51 28.43 34.99
N ILE A 22 -13.33 28.01 35.45
CA ILE A 22 -12.24 27.52 34.60
C ILE A 22 -12.66 26.23 33.89
N HIS A 23 -13.16 25.25 34.66
CA HIS A 23 -13.64 23.98 34.12
C HIS A 23 -14.86 24.17 33.22
N ARG A 24 -15.78 25.06 33.61
CA ARG A 24 -16.97 25.41 32.81
C ARG A 24 -16.59 26.00 31.45
N TYR A 25 -15.64 26.92 31.38
CA TYR A 25 -15.19 27.51 30.12
C TYR A 25 -14.41 26.51 29.24
N ALA A 26 -13.63 25.61 29.83
CA ALA A 26 -13.00 24.52 29.09
C ALA A 26 -14.03 23.56 28.48
N MET A 27 -15.06 23.18 29.24
CA MET A 27 -16.18 22.38 28.76
C MET A 27 -17.00 23.09 27.67
N GLU A 28 -17.33 24.37 27.86
CA GLU A 28 -18.07 25.15 26.87
C GLU A 28 -17.29 25.28 25.55
N SER A 29 -15.97 25.48 25.64
CA SER A 29 -15.09 25.50 24.47
C SER A 29 -15.08 24.16 23.73
N TYR A 30 -15.01 23.05 24.46
CA TYR A 30 -15.02 21.70 23.90
C TYR A 30 -16.36 21.34 23.25
N GLU A 31 -17.48 21.57 23.93
CA GLU A 31 -18.82 21.20 23.45
C GLU A 31 -19.30 22.07 22.28
N GLN A 32 -18.95 23.36 22.29
CA GLN A 32 -19.46 24.33 21.30
C GLN A 32 -18.42 24.74 20.25
N GLY A 33 -17.17 24.28 20.38
CA GLY A 33 -16.05 24.68 19.51
C GLY A 33 -15.73 26.17 19.55
N LYS A 34 -16.14 26.87 20.62
CA LYS A 34 -15.96 28.31 20.79
C LYS A 34 -14.61 28.64 21.42
N LYS A 35 -14.09 29.80 21.05
CA LYS A 35 -12.89 30.35 21.67
C LYS A 35 -13.20 30.82 23.09
N CYS A 36 -12.50 30.27 24.06
CA CYS A 36 -12.60 30.62 25.48
C CYS A 36 -11.23 31.06 26.00
N TYR A 37 -11.17 31.47 27.26
CA TYR A 37 -9.95 31.98 27.86
C TYR A 37 -9.77 31.54 29.32
N TYR A 38 -8.51 31.45 29.73
CA TYR A 38 -8.05 31.32 31.10
C TYR A 38 -7.41 32.64 31.55
N ASN A 39 -7.87 33.17 32.68
CA ASN A 39 -7.37 34.40 33.30
C ASN A 39 -6.76 34.09 34.67
N SER A 40 -5.63 34.74 34.98
CA SER A 40 -5.14 34.89 36.35
C SER A 40 -5.78 36.11 37.03
N VAL A 41 -5.73 36.15 38.37
CA VAL A 41 -6.11 37.35 39.13
C VAL A 41 -4.94 38.35 39.10
N ASP A 42 -5.26 39.63 38.88
CA ASP A 42 -4.26 40.71 38.83
C ASP A 42 -3.44 40.79 40.13
N GLY A 43 -2.12 40.94 39.99
CA GLY A 43 -1.15 41.02 41.09
C GLY A 43 -0.68 39.68 41.64
N THR A 44 -1.10 38.54 41.05
CA THR A 44 -0.67 37.21 41.50
C THR A 44 0.62 36.73 40.83
N LEU A 45 1.32 35.79 41.47
CA LEU A 45 2.51 35.14 40.92
C LEU A 45 2.23 34.44 39.57
N ASN A 46 0.99 34.00 39.35
CA ASN A 46 0.56 33.39 38.09
C ASN A 46 0.43 34.42 36.94
N GLU A 47 0.04 35.67 37.24
CA GLU A 47 0.02 36.75 36.25
C GLU A 47 1.45 37.12 35.81
N GLN A 48 2.38 37.18 36.77
CA GLN A 48 3.80 37.42 36.49
C GLN A 48 4.39 36.29 35.63
N ALA A 49 4.05 35.03 35.91
CA ALA A 49 4.44 33.89 35.08
C ALA A 49 3.89 34.01 33.64
N LEU A 50 2.62 34.40 33.46
CA LEU A 50 2.04 34.60 32.13
C LEU A 50 2.72 35.75 31.35
N MET A 51 3.11 36.83 32.03
CA MET A 51 3.90 37.91 31.42
C MET A 51 5.28 37.45 30.95
N GLU A 52 5.93 36.56 31.69
CA GLU A 52 7.22 35.97 31.29
C GLU A 52 7.07 34.98 30.14
N LEU A 53 6.10 34.06 30.24
CA LEU A 53 5.81 33.08 29.19
C LEU A 53 5.45 33.75 27.86
N LYS A 54 4.73 34.87 27.89
CA LYS A 54 4.38 35.66 26.70
C LYS A 54 5.60 36.09 25.88
N LYS A 55 6.75 36.37 26.51
CA LYS A 55 7.99 36.73 25.79
C LYS A 55 8.56 35.56 25.00
N ASN A 56 8.27 34.33 25.44
CA ASN A 56 8.81 33.10 24.88
C ASN A 56 7.75 32.28 24.12
N PHE A 57 6.50 32.73 24.06
CA PHE A 57 5.39 32.05 23.39
C PHE A 57 4.86 32.94 22.25
N GLU A 58 5.68 33.10 21.20
CA GLU A 58 5.28 33.81 19.97
C GLU A 58 4.52 32.86 19.03
N GLY A 59 3.31 33.25 18.64
CA GLY A 59 2.45 32.48 17.72
C GLY A 59 1.33 31.69 18.41
N SER A 60 0.75 30.73 17.68
CA SER A 60 -0.26 29.80 18.18
C SER A 60 0.36 28.46 18.57
N GLY A 61 -0.02 27.92 19.72
CA GLY A 61 0.45 26.61 20.20
C GLY A 61 -0.68 25.73 20.71
N ILE A 62 -0.33 24.71 21.50
CA ILE A 62 -1.28 23.78 22.12
C ILE A 62 -1.45 24.13 23.60
N VAL A 63 -2.66 23.97 24.13
CA VAL A 63 -2.92 24.03 25.57
C VAL A 63 -3.27 22.65 26.09
N LEU A 64 -2.65 22.26 27.21
CA LEU A 64 -2.96 21.06 27.98
C LEU A 64 -3.47 21.49 29.36
N MET A 65 -4.75 21.31 29.64
CA MET A 65 -5.33 21.64 30.94
C MET A 65 -5.57 20.36 31.75
N ILE A 66 -4.94 20.27 32.92
CA ILE A 66 -5.02 19.11 33.82
C ILE A 66 -5.82 19.52 35.05
N THR A 67 -6.95 18.85 35.28
CA THR A 67 -7.80 19.09 36.46
C THR A 67 -7.57 18.00 37.50
N TYR A 68 -7.49 18.33 38.79
CA TYR A 68 -7.30 17.37 39.90
C TYR A 68 -8.32 17.54 41.04
N GLU A 69 -8.36 16.57 41.97
CA GLU A 69 -9.22 16.61 43.16
C GLU A 69 -8.58 17.42 44.31
N ASN A 70 -9.35 18.29 44.96
CA ASN A 70 -8.88 19.16 46.05
C ASN A 70 -8.25 18.42 47.26
N SER A 71 -8.49 17.13 47.43
CA SER A 71 -8.01 16.33 48.56
C SER A 71 -6.67 15.62 48.30
N ASP A 72 -6.22 15.51 47.04
CA ASP A 72 -4.97 14.83 46.65
C ASP A 72 -4.49 15.35 45.28
N LEU A 73 -3.41 16.14 45.27
CA LEU A 73 -2.83 16.78 44.09
C LEU A 73 -2.35 15.77 43.03
N ARG A 74 -2.15 14.50 43.42
CA ARG A 74 -1.74 13.40 42.52
C ARG A 74 -2.92 12.73 41.81
N LYS A 75 -4.17 13.05 42.21
CA LYS A 75 -5.37 12.47 41.62
C LYS A 75 -5.97 13.38 40.55
N ILE A 76 -5.46 13.21 39.34
CA ILE A 76 -6.02 13.83 38.13
C ILE A 76 -7.46 13.33 37.90
N LYS A 77 -8.39 14.27 37.71
CA LYS A 77 -9.82 14.07 37.47
C LYS A 77 -10.14 14.00 35.98
N ASP A 78 -9.67 14.98 35.22
CA ASP A 78 -9.83 15.04 33.77
C ASP A 78 -8.76 15.93 33.11
N VAL A 79 -8.61 15.79 31.80
CA VAL A 79 -7.64 16.52 30.98
C VAL A 79 -8.33 17.09 29.75
N PHE A 80 -8.06 18.35 29.42
CA PHE A 80 -8.45 18.97 28.16
C PHE A 80 -7.24 19.27 27.30
N ILE A 81 -7.38 19.07 25.99
CA ILE A 81 -6.35 19.39 25.00
C ILE A 81 -6.97 20.35 23.99
N GLY A 82 -6.35 21.51 23.80
CA GLY A 82 -6.83 22.55 22.90
C GLY A 82 -5.76 23.06 21.95
N ASP A 83 -6.20 23.64 20.84
CA ASP A 83 -5.35 24.31 19.86
C ASP A 83 -5.63 25.81 19.80
N GLU A 84 -4.90 26.51 18.92
CA GLU A 84 -4.95 27.97 18.79
C GLU A 84 -4.65 28.69 20.11
N ALA A 85 -3.85 28.06 20.98
CA ALA A 85 -3.48 28.63 22.26
C ALA A 85 -2.62 29.87 22.02
N TYR A 86 -2.98 31.02 22.59
CA TYR A 86 -2.14 32.22 22.56
C TYR A 86 -2.36 33.09 23.80
N ILE A 87 -1.29 33.78 24.24
CA ILE A 87 -1.36 34.70 25.39
C ILE A 87 -1.65 36.11 24.89
N ASN A 88 -2.82 36.66 25.24
CA ASN A 88 -3.29 37.94 24.71
C ASN A 88 -2.67 39.17 25.41
N TYR A 89 -3.09 40.38 25.02
CA TYR A 89 -2.57 41.63 25.56
C TYR A 89 -2.93 41.87 27.04
N LYS A 90 -3.93 41.17 27.57
CA LYS A 90 -4.36 41.21 28.98
C LYS A 90 -3.75 40.07 29.83
N ASN A 91 -2.75 39.37 29.30
CA ASN A 91 -2.13 38.20 29.94
C ASN A 91 -3.11 37.06 30.21
N SER A 92 -4.05 36.85 29.30
CA SER A 92 -4.97 35.70 29.31
C SER A 92 -4.55 34.66 28.28
N ILE A 93 -4.68 33.37 28.59
CA ILE A 93 -4.51 32.30 27.59
C ILE A 93 -5.85 32.09 26.89
N GLU A 94 -5.93 32.41 25.61
CA GLU A 94 -7.07 32.04 24.78
C GLU A 94 -6.83 30.71 24.09
N TYR A 95 -7.88 29.89 23.95
CA TYR A 95 -7.78 28.54 23.37
C TYR A 95 -9.11 28.07 22.78
N ILE A 96 -9.03 27.02 21.96
CA ILE A 96 -10.19 26.19 21.59
C ILE A 96 -9.92 24.75 22.01
N MET A 97 -10.71 24.23 22.97
CA MET A 97 -10.57 22.84 23.40
C MET A 97 -11.12 21.88 22.34
N ARG A 98 -10.36 20.83 22.02
CA ARG A 98 -10.68 19.85 20.96
C ARG A 98 -10.84 18.43 21.49
N VAL A 99 -10.20 18.13 22.62
CA VAL A 99 -10.22 16.80 23.25
C VAL A 99 -10.53 16.96 24.73
N TYR A 100 -11.38 16.08 25.25
CA TYR A 100 -11.71 15.98 26.67
C TYR A 100 -11.57 14.54 27.15
N LEU A 101 -10.72 14.30 28.16
CA LEU A 101 -10.40 12.98 28.70
C LEU A 101 -10.77 12.91 30.19
N LYS A 102 -11.77 12.10 30.54
CA LYS A 102 -12.13 11.80 31.94
C LYS A 102 -11.32 10.62 32.51
N LYS A 103 -10.80 10.74 33.74
CA LYS A 103 -10.04 9.66 34.40
C LYS A 103 -10.81 8.35 34.50
N THR A 104 -12.11 8.41 34.80
CA THR A 104 -12.98 7.22 34.92
C THR A 104 -13.07 6.40 33.63
N CYS A 105 -12.78 7.00 32.48
CA CYS A 105 -12.90 6.35 31.17
C CYS A 105 -11.54 6.21 30.45
N HIS A 106 -10.55 7.02 30.81
CA HIS A 106 -9.31 7.21 30.04
C HIS A 106 -8.03 7.18 30.91
N GLU A 107 -8.07 6.49 32.05
CA GLU A 107 -6.99 6.44 33.04
C GLU A 107 -5.61 6.15 32.43
N ARG A 108 -5.50 5.18 31.52
CA ARG A 108 -4.23 4.80 30.87
C ARG A 108 -3.68 5.89 29.94
N VAL A 109 -4.56 6.60 29.24
CA VAL A 109 -4.18 7.68 28.32
C VAL A 109 -3.70 8.88 29.11
N ILE A 110 -4.42 9.23 30.19
CA ILE A 110 -4.02 10.29 31.11
C ILE A 110 -2.69 9.93 31.77
N ALA A 111 -2.52 8.70 32.25
CA ALA A 111 -1.25 8.24 32.81
C ALA A 111 -0.10 8.34 31.80
N SER A 112 -0.31 7.95 30.54
CA SER A 112 0.70 8.06 29.49
C SER A 112 1.09 9.50 29.16
N ILE A 113 0.12 10.43 29.09
CA ILE A 113 0.40 11.84 28.82
C ILE A 113 1.22 12.44 29.97
N ILE A 114 0.92 12.05 31.21
CA ILE A 114 1.56 12.56 32.43
C ILE A 114 2.94 11.94 32.67
N ASP A 115 3.10 10.65 32.40
CA ASP A 115 4.38 9.95 32.48
C ASP A 115 5.37 10.51 31.44
N LYS A 116 4.89 10.81 30.22
CA LYS A 116 5.72 11.32 29.12
C LYS A 116 6.27 12.73 29.37
N ILE A 117 5.60 13.51 30.21
CA ILE A 117 6.06 14.84 30.60
C ILE A 117 6.97 14.82 31.84
N ASP A 118 7.14 13.65 32.49
CA ASP A 118 7.78 13.47 33.81
C ASP A 118 7.32 14.54 34.81
N LEU A 119 6.06 15.00 34.68
CA LEU A 119 5.57 16.19 35.35
C LEU A 119 5.15 15.85 36.78
N ASP A 120 5.95 16.31 37.74
CA ASP A 120 5.55 16.39 39.13
C ASP A 120 4.74 17.68 39.34
N ILE A 121 3.41 17.51 39.43
CA ILE A 121 2.44 18.61 39.62
C ILE A 121 2.77 19.48 40.85
N ASP A 122 3.44 18.90 41.85
CA ASP A 122 3.84 19.58 43.09
C ASP A 122 5.21 20.27 42.98
N ALA A 123 6.17 19.68 42.25
CA ALA A 123 7.55 20.18 42.19
C ALA A 123 7.85 21.09 40.98
N ASP A 124 7.17 20.89 39.84
CA ASP A 124 7.50 21.56 38.58
C ASP A 124 6.82 22.92 38.40
N PHE A 125 5.80 23.21 39.20
CA PHE A 125 5.18 24.53 39.25
C PHE A 125 5.75 25.32 40.43
N GLY A 126 6.22 26.54 40.18
CA GLY A 126 6.64 27.44 41.26
C GLY A 126 5.53 27.67 42.28
N TYR A 127 5.90 28.01 43.52
CA TYR A 127 4.94 28.31 44.59
C TYR A 127 3.95 29.39 44.14
N GLY A 128 2.66 29.06 44.07
CA GLY A 128 1.60 29.97 43.61
C GLY A 128 1.45 30.13 42.09
N GLN A 129 2.15 29.33 41.28
CA GLN A 129 2.01 29.27 39.81
C GLN A 129 1.11 28.11 39.36
N TYR A 130 0.33 28.33 38.32
CA TYR A 130 -0.64 27.38 37.76
C TYR A 130 -0.47 27.14 36.26
N VAL A 131 0.45 27.84 35.61
CA VAL A 131 0.76 27.71 34.19
C VAL A 131 2.26 27.57 34.00
N ILE A 132 2.66 26.61 33.18
CA ILE A 132 4.05 26.45 32.69
C ILE A 132 4.04 26.28 31.16
N MET A 133 5.20 26.44 30.54
CA MET A 133 5.41 26.17 29.13
C MET A 133 6.38 25.00 28.98
N ASN A 134 6.05 24.08 28.09
CA ASN A 134 6.88 22.94 27.74
C ASN A 134 7.20 22.99 26.24
N ASP A 135 8.47 22.76 25.90
CA ASP A 135 9.02 22.80 24.55
C ASP A 135 9.39 21.40 24.01
N MET A 136 8.95 20.31 24.67
CA MET A 136 9.13 18.95 24.17
C MET A 136 8.34 18.72 22.88
N GLU A 137 9.06 18.52 21.78
CA GLU A 137 8.46 18.23 20.48
C GLU A 137 7.61 16.95 20.51
N SER A 138 8.04 15.90 21.23
CA SER A 138 7.31 14.62 21.33
C SER A 138 5.91 14.79 21.93
N LEU A 139 5.77 15.63 22.96
CA LEU A 139 4.49 15.99 23.56
C LEU A 139 3.64 16.80 22.59
N PHE A 140 4.23 17.81 21.96
CA PHE A 140 3.53 18.66 21.00
C PHE A 140 2.92 17.84 19.85
N TYR A 141 3.70 16.94 19.23
CA TYR A 141 3.21 16.08 18.16
C TYR A 141 2.12 15.12 18.64
N GLU A 142 2.29 14.47 19.80
CA GLU A 142 1.26 13.57 20.34
C GLU A 142 -0.07 14.29 20.59
N LEU A 143 -0.05 15.47 21.22
CA LEU A 143 -1.25 16.26 21.47
C LEU A 143 -1.89 16.76 20.15
N ARG A 144 -1.05 17.15 19.18
CA ARG A 144 -1.51 17.60 17.85
C ARG A 144 -2.22 16.48 17.09
N GLU A 145 -1.66 15.28 17.06
CA GLU A 145 -2.27 14.11 16.40
C GLU A 145 -3.63 13.78 17.02
N ARG A 146 -3.75 13.86 18.35
CA ARG A 146 -5.04 13.68 19.06
C ARG A 146 -6.07 14.74 18.69
N ILE A 147 -5.64 16.00 18.52
CA ILE A 147 -6.49 17.09 18.04
C ILE A 147 -6.96 16.83 16.60
N ILE A 148 -6.05 16.42 15.70
CA ILE A 148 -6.36 16.13 14.29
C ILE A 148 -7.34 14.96 14.18
N ALA A 149 -7.12 13.87 14.93
CA ALA A 149 -8.01 12.72 14.96
C ALA A 149 -9.45 13.08 15.40
N ASN A 150 -9.62 14.10 16.26
CA ASN A 150 -10.93 14.59 16.68
C ASN A 150 -11.57 15.60 15.70
N LYS A 151 -10.82 16.14 14.73
CA LYS A 151 -11.32 17.14 13.76
C LYS A 151 -12.01 16.55 12.53
N GLN A 152 -11.98 15.23 12.31
CA GLN A 152 -12.59 14.60 11.12
C GLN A 152 -14.12 14.54 11.20
N GLU A 153 -14.77 15.68 11.03
CA GLU A 153 -16.13 15.83 10.48
C GLU A 153 -16.23 17.26 9.91
N LYS A 154 -15.88 17.44 8.64
CA LYS A 154 -16.41 18.51 7.76
C LYS A 154 -15.93 18.34 6.32
N THR A 155 -16.90 18.03 5.48
CA THR A 155 -16.84 17.90 4.03
C THR A 155 -16.50 19.24 3.38
N TYR A 156 -15.57 19.24 2.42
CA TYR A 156 -15.36 20.37 1.51
C TYR A 156 -16.10 20.11 0.19
N ASP A 157 -16.84 21.12 -0.25
CA ASP A 157 -17.59 21.18 -1.49
C ASP A 157 -16.75 21.95 -2.52
N ILE A 158 -16.50 21.38 -3.70
CA ILE A 158 -15.86 22.08 -4.82
C ILE A 158 -16.64 21.78 -6.09
N SER A 159 -17.08 22.85 -6.75
CA SER A 159 -17.76 22.84 -8.03
C SER A 159 -16.78 22.74 -9.20
N GLU A 160 -17.07 21.83 -10.12
CA GLU A 160 -16.32 21.61 -11.36
C GLU A 160 -16.75 22.58 -12.47
N LYS A 161 -15.77 23.01 -13.27
CA LYS A 161 -15.98 23.46 -14.65
C LYS A 161 -14.89 22.84 -15.52
N GLU A 162 -15.30 21.92 -16.38
CA GLU A 162 -14.46 21.29 -17.39
C GLU A 162 -14.58 22.04 -18.72
N GLU A 163 -13.45 22.24 -19.41
CA GLU A 163 -13.42 22.56 -20.84
C GLU A 163 -12.20 21.91 -21.49
N LYS A 164 -12.43 21.34 -22.68
CA LYS A 164 -11.70 20.24 -23.31
C LYS A 164 -10.38 20.62 -23.96
N LEU A 165 -9.45 19.66 -24.01
CA LEU A 165 -8.48 19.54 -25.10
C LEU A 165 -8.98 18.52 -26.12
N GLU A 166 -9.08 18.93 -27.38
CA GLU A 166 -9.31 18.03 -28.52
C GLU A 166 -8.00 17.33 -28.92
N GLU A 167 -8.03 16.00 -28.92
CA GLU A 167 -6.91 15.14 -29.28
C GLU A 167 -6.58 15.20 -30.78
N LYS A 168 -5.28 15.31 -31.07
CA LYS A 168 -4.64 15.11 -32.38
C LYS A 168 -4.63 13.63 -32.83
N TYR A 169 -5.13 12.73 -31.99
CA TYR A 169 -5.15 11.27 -32.18
C TYR A 169 -6.61 10.79 -32.05
N GLY A 170 -7.21 10.30 -33.13
CA GLY A 170 -8.61 9.88 -33.12
C GLY A 170 -8.78 8.53 -32.43
N LEU A 171 -9.24 8.53 -31.18
CA LEU A 171 -9.54 7.32 -30.42
C LEU A 171 -10.74 6.55 -30.98
N SER A 172 -10.71 5.23 -30.80
CA SER A 172 -11.85 4.35 -31.01
C SER A 172 -13.02 4.77 -30.12
N VAL A 173 -14.24 4.54 -30.60
CA VAL A 173 -15.48 4.78 -29.85
C VAL A 173 -15.48 4.00 -28.52
N LEU A 174 -14.88 2.80 -28.52
CA LEU A 174 -14.81 1.91 -27.36
C LEU A 174 -13.62 2.17 -26.42
N ALA A 175 -12.71 3.09 -26.79
CA ALA A 175 -11.58 3.47 -25.93
C ALA A 175 -12.05 4.22 -24.67
N GLN A 176 -11.37 4.03 -23.55
CA GLN A 176 -11.61 4.88 -22.37
C GLN A 176 -11.07 6.28 -22.63
N LYS A 177 -11.95 7.29 -22.55
CA LYS A 177 -11.54 8.70 -22.66
C LYS A 177 -11.17 9.28 -21.30
N ASP A 178 -10.36 10.33 -21.28
CA ASP A 178 -9.94 10.98 -20.04
C ASP A 178 -11.11 11.52 -19.21
N GLU A 179 -12.21 11.96 -19.86
CA GLU A 179 -13.43 12.41 -19.15
C GLU A 179 -14.21 11.25 -18.50
N GLN A 180 -13.78 10.01 -18.72
CA GLN A 180 -14.32 8.85 -18.02
C GLN A 180 -13.60 8.56 -16.71
N SER A 181 -12.44 9.18 -16.48
CA SER A 181 -11.60 8.94 -15.31
C SER A 181 -12.40 9.10 -14.01
N VAL A 182 -12.43 8.06 -13.19
CA VAL A 182 -13.09 8.09 -11.89
C VAL A 182 -12.02 8.11 -10.81
N ARG A 183 -12.05 9.10 -9.91
CA ARG A 183 -11.18 9.15 -8.72
C ARG A 183 -12.01 9.05 -7.44
N ILE A 184 -11.41 8.43 -6.42
CA ILE A 184 -12.05 8.26 -5.12
C ILE A 184 -11.91 9.53 -4.29
N TYR A 185 -10.71 10.10 -4.24
CA TYR A 185 -10.47 11.32 -3.48
C TYR A 185 -10.37 12.54 -4.41
N PRO A 186 -10.86 13.72 -3.97
CA PRO A 186 -10.65 14.96 -4.69
C PRO A 186 -9.17 15.20 -4.98
N SER A 187 -8.87 15.80 -6.13
CA SER A 187 -7.51 16.20 -6.51
C SER A 187 -7.56 17.53 -7.23
N ASP A 188 -6.44 18.26 -7.21
CA ASP A 188 -6.30 19.50 -7.97
C ASP A 188 -6.57 19.25 -9.46
N SER A 189 -7.03 20.29 -10.16
CA SER A 189 -7.20 20.25 -11.62
C SER A 189 -5.85 19.94 -12.30
N VAL A 190 -5.86 19.05 -13.31
CA VAL A 190 -4.68 18.72 -14.12
C VAL A 190 -4.20 19.88 -15.00
N GLY A 191 -4.98 20.95 -15.13
CA GLY A 191 -4.72 22.06 -16.04
C GLY A 191 -5.10 21.72 -17.48
N LYS A 192 -4.64 22.54 -18.43
CA LYS A 192 -4.96 22.37 -19.86
C LYS A 192 -3.96 21.47 -20.60
N ASP A 193 -2.72 21.38 -20.14
CA ASP A 193 -1.65 20.73 -20.91
C ASP A 193 -1.41 19.26 -20.52
N ARG A 194 -2.29 18.69 -19.70
CA ARG A 194 -2.13 17.34 -19.13
C ARG A 194 -3.47 16.65 -18.97
N THR A 195 -3.52 15.37 -19.30
CA THR A 195 -4.72 14.55 -19.15
C THR A 195 -4.77 13.79 -17.82
N GLU A 196 -5.93 13.24 -17.50
CA GLU A 196 -6.15 12.48 -16.28
C GLU A 196 -5.32 11.20 -16.21
N PHE A 197 -5.21 10.47 -17.33
CA PHE A 197 -4.41 9.25 -17.36
C PHE A 197 -2.91 9.53 -17.47
N GLN A 198 -2.49 10.65 -18.07
CA GLN A 198 -1.11 11.14 -17.97
C GLN A 198 -0.75 11.41 -16.51
N ARG A 199 -1.69 11.96 -15.74
CA ARG A 199 -1.51 12.13 -14.30
C ARG A 199 -1.26 10.81 -13.60
N ASP A 200 -2.05 9.79 -13.88
CA ASP A 200 -1.89 8.47 -13.26
C ASP A 200 -0.55 7.85 -13.59
N ARG A 201 -0.16 7.84 -14.87
CA ARG A 201 1.13 7.34 -15.33
C ARG A 201 2.29 7.96 -14.53
N GLU A 202 2.30 9.28 -14.41
CA GLU A 202 3.38 9.98 -13.70
C GLU A 202 3.40 9.62 -12.21
N ARG A 203 2.24 9.47 -11.56
CA ARG A 203 2.18 9.04 -10.16
C ARG A 203 2.76 7.64 -9.99
N VAL A 204 2.40 6.71 -10.87
CA VAL A 204 2.93 5.33 -10.89
C VAL A 204 4.44 5.32 -11.07
N VAL A 205 4.97 5.97 -12.12
CA VAL A 205 6.42 5.99 -12.41
C VAL A 205 7.24 6.56 -11.25
N ASN A 206 6.72 7.58 -10.57
CA ASN A 206 7.46 8.23 -9.50
C ASN A 206 7.40 7.46 -8.16
N CYS A 207 6.53 6.46 -7.99
CA CYS A 207 6.31 5.80 -6.70
C CYS A 207 7.53 4.99 -6.20
N LYS A 208 7.61 4.75 -4.89
CA LYS A 208 8.73 3.98 -4.32
C LYS A 208 8.67 2.52 -4.77
N ALA A 209 7.48 1.94 -4.87
CA ALA A 209 7.29 0.58 -5.36
C ALA A 209 7.81 0.37 -6.79
N PHE A 210 7.56 1.31 -7.71
CA PHE A 210 8.06 1.22 -9.09
C PHE A 210 9.59 1.26 -9.14
N ARG A 211 10.21 2.17 -8.37
CA ARG A 211 11.69 2.22 -8.26
C ARG A 211 12.29 0.91 -7.73
N ARG A 212 11.60 0.22 -6.81
CA ARG A 212 12.05 -1.06 -6.24
C ARG A 212 12.02 -2.21 -7.24
N LEU A 213 11.29 -2.10 -8.35
CA LEU A 213 11.28 -3.14 -9.39
C LEU A 213 12.65 -3.35 -10.07
N VAL A 214 13.57 -2.38 -9.94
CA VAL A 214 14.94 -2.49 -10.48
C VAL A 214 15.77 -3.58 -9.80
N ASP A 215 15.45 -3.92 -8.55
CA ASP A 215 16.18 -4.92 -7.75
C ASP A 215 15.20 -6.05 -7.32
N LYS A 216 14.30 -6.43 -8.24
CA LYS A 216 13.44 -7.60 -8.10
C LYS A 216 13.62 -8.50 -9.31
N ALA A 217 14.04 -9.73 -9.07
CA ALA A 217 14.17 -10.75 -10.09
C ALA A 217 12.81 -11.12 -10.68
N GLN A 218 12.81 -11.40 -11.99
CA GLN A 218 11.64 -11.95 -12.66
C GLN A 218 11.63 -13.49 -12.59
N ILE A 219 12.73 -14.14 -13.00
CA ILE A 219 12.87 -15.61 -13.03
C ILE A 219 14.18 -16.05 -12.33
N PHE A 220 15.30 -15.42 -12.66
CA PHE A 220 16.60 -15.71 -12.04
C PHE A 220 17.04 -14.58 -11.11
N GLY A 221 17.59 -14.93 -9.94
CA GLY A 221 18.15 -13.96 -9.00
C GLY A 221 19.29 -13.15 -9.62
N SER A 222 19.39 -11.88 -9.21
CA SER A 222 20.42 -10.92 -9.66
C SER A 222 21.86 -11.39 -9.42
N GLU A 223 22.06 -12.35 -8.50
CA GLU A 223 23.36 -12.95 -8.20
C GLU A 223 23.96 -13.78 -9.35
N LYS A 224 23.19 -14.13 -10.39
CA LYS A 224 23.64 -15.02 -11.46
C LYS A 224 24.37 -14.33 -12.62
N GLY A 225 24.31 -13.00 -12.74
CA GLY A 225 24.99 -12.25 -13.81
C GLY A 225 24.33 -10.91 -14.13
N ASP A 226 25.04 -10.07 -14.90
CA ASP A 226 24.60 -8.74 -15.33
C ASP A 226 23.57 -8.73 -16.48
N TYR A 227 23.29 -9.90 -17.05
CA TYR A 227 22.37 -10.09 -18.18
C TYR A 227 20.91 -10.32 -17.77
N TYR A 228 20.63 -10.70 -16.52
CA TYR A 228 19.28 -11.14 -16.13
C TYR A 228 18.28 -10.00 -15.95
N ARG A 229 17.07 -10.21 -16.48
CA ARG A 229 15.97 -9.23 -16.48
C ARG A 229 15.44 -9.00 -15.08
N THR A 230 15.15 -7.74 -14.79
CA THR A 230 14.46 -7.30 -13.57
C THR A 230 12.98 -7.09 -13.87
N ARG A 231 12.15 -7.03 -12.82
CA ARG A 231 10.73 -6.67 -13.00
C ARG A 231 10.54 -5.30 -13.65
N MET A 232 11.45 -4.36 -13.43
CA MET A 232 11.39 -3.07 -14.12
C MET A 232 11.55 -3.22 -15.63
N THR A 233 12.53 -4.00 -16.08
CA THR A 233 12.71 -4.25 -17.53
C THR A 233 11.50 -4.98 -18.13
N HIS A 234 10.88 -5.87 -17.38
CA HIS A 234 9.64 -6.52 -17.79
C HIS A 234 8.47 -5.56 -17.94
N SER A 235 8.19 -4.73 -16.93
CA SER A 235 7.10 -3.75 -17.02
C SER A 235 7.30 -2.77 -18.18
N LEU A 236 8.56 -2.43 -18.53
CA LEU A 236 8.87 -1.62 -19.71
C LEU A 236 8.60 -2.35 -21.03
N GLU A 237 8.89 -3.65 -21.11
CA GLU A 237 8.58 -4.47 -22.29
C GLU A 237 7.06 -4.67 -22.44
N VAL A 238 6.35 -4.99 -21.35
CA VAL A 238 4.89 -5.05 -21.32
C VAL A 238 4.29 -3.72 -21.78
N ASN A 239 4.79 -2.58 -21.29
CA ASN A 239 4.34 -1.26 -21.75
C ASN A 239 4.56 -1.06 -23.26
N GLN A 240 5.72 -1.44 -23.79
CA GLN A 240 6.00 -1.32 -25.23
C GLN A 240 5.01 -2.16 -26.06
N ILE A 241 4.81 -3.43 -25.68
CA ILE A 241 3.89 -4.35 -26.36
C ILE A 241 2.45 -3.85 -26.26
N ALA A 242 2.03 -3.44 -25.06
CA ALA A 242 0.69 -2.92 -24.80
C ALA A 242 0.42 -1.66 -25.64
N LYS A 243 1.35 -0.71 -25.69
CA LYS A 243 1.22 0.50 -26.53
C LYS A 243 1.18 0.16 -28.02
N ALA A 244 1.92 -0.84 -28.49
CA ALA A 244 1.85 -1.26 -29.89
C ALA A 244 0.45 -1.80 -30.26
N ILE A 245 -0.14 -2.63 -29.40
CA ILE A 245 -1.49 -3.18 -29.59
C ILE A 245 -2.54 -2.06 -29.44
N ALA A 246 -2.47 -1.27 -28.37
CA ALA A 246 -3.39 -0.16 -28.11
C ALA A 246 -3.37 0.88 -29.23
N TYR A 247 -2.20 1.20 -29.78
CA TYR A 247 -2.06 2.12 -30.90
C TYR A 247 -2.76 1.60 -32.16
N ALA A 248 -2.62 0.30 -32.47
CA ALA A 248 -3.29 -0.31 -33.62
C ALA A 248 -4.82 -0.34 -33.45
N LEU A 249 -5.30 -0.51 -32.22
CA LEU A 249 -6.72 -0.50 -31.85
C LEU A 249 -7.28 0.91 -31.59
N LYS A 250 -6.45 1.96 -31.69
CA LYS A 250 -6.80 3.37 -31.38
C LYS A 250 -7.35 3.55 -29.96
N LEU A 251 -6.73 2.89 -28.98
CA LEU A 251 -7.10 2.97 -27.57
C LEU A 251 -6.31 4.06 -26.83
N ASN A 252 -6.69 4.36 -25.58
CA ASN A 252 -6.01 5.37 -24.79
C ASN A 252 -4.62 4.89 -24.34
N LEU A 253 -3.57 5.50 -24.91
CA LEU A 253 -2.19 5.10 -24.68
C LEU A 253 -1.72 5.42 -23.27
N ASP A 254 -2.18 6.54 -22.68
CA ASP A 254 -1.75 6.97 -21.35
C ASP A 254 -2.38 6.09 -20.26
N LEU A 255 -3.64 5.67 -20.43
CA LEU A 255 -4.27 4.67 -19.55
C LEU A 255 -3.57 3.30 -19.67
N THR A 256 -3.34 2.85 -20.90
CA THR A 256 -2.63 1.59 -21.17
C THR A 256 -1.25 1.58 -20.51
N GLU A 257 -0.50 2.67 -20.64
CA GLU A 257 0.83 2.83 -20.05
C GLU A 257 0.78 2.88 -18.51
N ALA A 258 -0.18 3.60 -17.92
CA ALA A 258 -0.36 3.64 -16.47
C ALA A 258 -0.65 2.25 -15.88
N ILE A 259 -1.51 1.46 -16.53
CA ILE A 259 -1.81 0.07 -16.11
C ILE A 259 -0.58 -0.81 -16.30
N ALA A 260 0.08 -0.75 -17.47
CA ALA A 260 1.25 -1.57 -17.78
C ALA A 260 2.43 -1.32 -16.83
N LEU A 261 2.66 -0.08 -16.41
CA LEU A 261 3.73 0.23 -15.45
C LEU A 261 3.32 -0.09 -14.00
N GLY A 262 2.02 -0.17 -13.72
CA GLY A 262 1.45 -0.41 -12.40
C GLY A 262 1.18 -1.89 -12.05
N HIS A 263 1.09 -2.78 -13.05
CA HIS A 263 0.60 -4.16 -12.84
C HIS A 263 1.44 -4.95 -11.81
N ASP A 264 2.75 -4.73 -11.82
CA ASP A 264 3.74 -5.54 -11.13
C ASP A 264 4.27 -4.95 -9.81
N LEU A 265 3.75 -3.79 -9.37
CA LEU A 265 4.23 -3.06 -8.19
C LEU A 265 4.24 -3.89 -6.90
N GLY A 266 3.27 -4.80 -6.75
CA GLY A 266 3.02 -5.61 -5.57
C GLY A 266 3.79 -6.92 -5.51
N HIS A 267 4.64 -7.22 -6.49
CA HIS A 267 5.44 -8.45 -6.44
C HIS A 267 6.38 -8.47 -5.25
N THR A 268 6.51 -9.62 -4.61
CA THR A 268 7.44 -9.85 -3.51
C THR A 268 8.89 -9.91 -4.00
N PRO A 269 9.88 -9.79 -3.09
CA PRO A 269 11.22 -10.27 -3.39
C PRO A 269 11.17 -11.75 -3.81
N PHE A 270 12.10 -12.14 -4.68
CA PHE A 270 12.20 -13.49 -5.25
C PHE A 270 10.97 -13.93 -6.09
N GLY A 271 10.23 -12.97 -6.63
CA GLY A 271 9.16 -13.21 -7.60
C GLY A 271 8.04 -14.12 -7.11
N HIS A 272 7.64 -15.10 -7.93
CA HIS A 272 6.51 -16.00 -7.63
C HIS A 272 6.74 -16.85 -6.37
N GLN A 273 7.99 -17.17 -6.05
CA GLN A 273 8.29 -18.00 -4.90
C GLN A 273 8.09 -17.23 -3.59
N GLY A 274 8.41 -15.94 -3.56
CA GLY A 274 8.06 -15.06 -2.43
C GLY A 274 6.55 -14.96 -2.22
N GLU A 275 5.78 -14.74 -3.31
CA GLU A 275 4.31 -14.67 -3.27
C GLU A 275 3.72 -15.97 -2.71
N ARG A 276 4.18 -17.11 -3.24
CA ARG A 276 3.72 -18.43 -2.79
C ARG A 276 4.04 -18.64 -1.32
N THR A 277 5.25 -18.31 -0.90
CA THR A 277 5.69 -18.49 0.49
C THR A 277 4.84 -17.63 1.45
N LEU A 278 4.58 -16.36 1.12
CA LEU A 278 3.71 -15.50 1.95
C LEU A 278 2.27 -16.05 1.98
N ASP A 279 1.68 -16.46 0.86
CA ASP A 279 0.33 -17.03 0.85
C ASP A 279 0.26 -18.37 1.62
N GLU A 280 1.33 -19.17 1.59
CA GLU A 280 1.45 -20.43 2.31
C GLU A 280 1.60 -20.23 3.83
N ILE A 281 2.31 -19.19 4.26
CA ILE A 281 2.34 -18.74 5.67
C ILE A 281 0.94 -18.33 6.12
N LEU A 282 0.26 -17.47 5.35
CA LEU A 282 -1.05 -16.93 5.72
C LEU A 282 -2.18 -17.98 5.68
N CYS A 283 -1.97 -19.12 5.01
CA CYS A 283 -2.89 -20.26 5.07
C CYS A 283 -2.41 -21.41 5.96
N GLY A 284 -1.36 -21.22 6.76
CA GLY A 284 -0.89 -22.19 7.74
C GLY A 284 -0.23 -23.44 7.14
N LYS A 285 0.13 -23.44 5.86
CA LYS A 285 0.94 -24.52 5.26
C LYS A 285 2.40 -24.46 5.71
N ILE A 286 2.88 -23.26 6.00
CA ILE A 286 4.21 -23.01 6.55
C ILE A 286 4.03 -22.40 7.93
N ASP A 287 4.57 -23.05 8.95
CA ASP A 287 4.58 -22.54 10.32
C ASP A 287 5.76 -21.59 10.53
N VAL A 288 5.44 -20.35 10.88
CA VAL A 288 6.40 -19.30 11.25
C VAL A 288 6.16 -18.79 12.68
N GLY A 289 5.40 -19.52 13.48
CA GLY A 289 5.12 -19.24 14.88
C GLY A 289 3.85 -18.40 15.14
N ILE A 290 3.00 -18.19 14.14
CA ILE A 290 1.70 -17.52 14.35
C ILE A 290 0.82 -18.43 15.20
N ASN A 291 0.53 -18.04 16.44
CA ASN A 291 -0.31 -18.83 17.33
C ASN A 291 -1.79 -18.74 16.90
N ALA A 292 -2.25 -19.71 16.11
CA ALA A 292 -3.64 -19.86 15.69
C ALA A 292 -3.96 -21.32 15.36
N THR A 293 -5.25 -21.67 15.35
CA THR A 293 -5.67 -23.02 15.00
C THR A 293 -5.65 -23.23 13.48
N GLN A 294 -5.51 -24.49 13.04
CA GLN A 294 -5.54 -24.84 11.62
C GLN A 294 -6.81 -24.34 10.92
N LYS A 295 -7.95 -24.38 11.61
CA LYS A 295 -9.23 -23.93 11.05
C LYS A 295 -9.28 -22.41 10.85
N MET A 296 -8.61 -21.62 11.69
CA MET A 296 -8.48 -20.16 11.47
C MET A 296 -7.68 -19.88 10.20
N PHE A 297 -6.62 -20.65 9.93
CA PHE A 297 -5.85 -20.56 8.69
C PHE A 297 -6.65 -21.01 7.46
N GLU A 298 -7.40 -22.12 7.55
CA GLU A 298 -8.28 -22.59 6.49
C GLU A 298 -9.37 -21.56 6.15
N LYS A 299 -9.85 -20.82 7.15
CA LYS A 299 -10.79 -19.70 7.01
C LYS A 299 -10.13 -18.37 6.65
N ARG A 300 -8.81 -18.35 6.45
CA ARG A 300 -8.05 -17.17 6.04
C ARG A 300 -8.27 -15.97 6.97
N CYS A 301 -8.37 -16.23 8.29
CA CYS A 301 -8.60 -15.18 9.28
C CYS A 301 -7.49 -14.12 9.33
N PHE A 302 -6.29 -14.45 8.85
CA PHE A 302 -5.15 -13.52 8.71
C PHE A 302 -4.93 -13.04 7.26
N GLY A 303 -5.89 -13.31 6.37
CA GLY A 303 -5.88 -12.93 4.98
C GLY A 303 -5.14 -13.89 4.05
N GLY A 304 -4.81 -13.41 2.86
CA GLY A 304 -3.95 -14.09 1.90
C GLY A 304 -3.00 -13.12 1.19
N PHE A 305 -2.29 -13.62 0.19
CA PHE A 305 -1.37 -12.81 -0.61
C PHE A 305 -1.42 -13.15 -2.10
N LYS A 306 -1.40 -12.11 -2.93
CA LYS A 306 -1.23 -12.18 -4.39
C LYS A 306 -0.72 -10.83 -4.90
N HIS A 307 0.25 -10.82 -5.81
CA HIS A 307 0.92 -9.59 -6.25
C HIS A 307 -0.03 -8.53 -6.81
N ASN A 308 -0.99 -8.87 -7.67
CA ASN A 308 -1.91 -7.91 -8.28
C ASN A 308 -2.86 -7.26 -7.26
N TYR A 309 -3.23 -7.98 -6.20
CA TYR A 309 -3.98 -7.42 -5.06
C TYR A 309 -3.09 -6.43 -4.30
N GLN A 310 -1.83 -6.80 -4.09
CA GLN A 310 -0.85 -5.94 -3.45
C GLN A 310 -0.50 -4.71 -4.31
N SER A 311 -0.43 -4.84 -5.64
CA SER A 311 -0.23 -3.73 -6.57
C SER A 311 -1.38 -2.72 -6.43
N ALA A 312 -2.63 -3.20 -6.40
CA ALA A 312 -3.78 -2.36 -6.14
C ALA A 312 -3.68 -1.65 -4.78
N LYS A 313 -3.34 -2.39 -3.71
CA LYS A 313 -3.12 -1.82 -2.36
C LYS A 313 -2.01 -0.77 -2.33
N ILE A 314 -0.95 -0.94 -3.13
CA ILE A 314 0.13 0.06 -3.23
C ILE A 314 -0.39 1.35 -3.84
N LEU A 315 -1.20 1.24 -4.89
CA LEU A 315 -1.77 2.39 -5.59
C LEU A 315 -2.80 3.15 -4.74
N THR A 316 -3.48 2.48 -3.81
CA THR A 316 -4.60 3.06 -3.06
C THR A 316 -4.29 3.35 -1.59
N GLU A 317 -3.32 2.67 -0.97
CA GLU A 317 -3.11 2.72 0.48
C GLU A 317 -1.66 2.85 0.95
N ILE A 318 -0.70 2.10 0.35
CA ILE A 318 0.65 1.97 0.95
C ILE A 318 1.56 3.17 0.68
N GLU A 319 1.51 3.78 -0.51
CA GLU A 319 2.35 4.94 -0.81
C GLU A 319 1.85 6.17 -0.07
N GLU A 320 2.70 6.82 0.72
CA GLU A 320 2.37 8.05 1.44
C GLU A 320 3.10 9.23 0.78
N LYS A 321 2.50 9.80 -0.26
CA LYS A 321 3.05 10.93 -1.02
C LYS A 321 2.25 12.22 -0.95
N TYR A 322 1.00 12.11 -0.53
CA TYR A 322 0.03 13.18 -0.52
C TYR A 322 -0.54 13.32 0.89
N LYS A 323 -0.82 14.55 1.32
CA LYS A 323 -1.31 14.82 2.69
C LYS A 323 -2.83 14.58 2.80
N GLU A 324 -3.52 14.64 1.67
CA GLU A 324 -4.98 14.64 1.58
C GLU A 324 -5.58 13.24 1.55
N TYR A 325 -4.83 12.26 1.04
CA TYR A 325 -5.31 10.90 0.82
C TYR A 325 -4.16 9.87 0.90
N PRO A 326 -4.48 8.61 1.25
CA PRO A 326 -3.53 7.52 1.19
C PRO A 326 -3.26 7.08 -0.26
N GLY A 327 -2.16 6.37 -0.47
CA GLY A 327 -1.78 5.87 -1.79
C GLY A 327 -1.43 6.98 -2.78
N LEU A 328 -1.66 6.67 -4.06
CA LEU A 328 -1.41 7.56 -5.19
C LEU A 328 -2.70 8.17 -5.75
N ASN A 329 -3.88 7.76 -5.25
CA ASN A 329 -5.20 8.18 -5.74
C ASN A 329 -5.29 8.17 -7.28
N VAL A 330 -4.74 7.14 -7.92
CA VAL A 330 -4.89 6.93 -9.37
C VAL A 330 -6.35 6.61 -9.70
N SER A 331 -6.74 6.76 -10.97
CA SER A 331 -8.12 6.47 -11.38
C SER A 331 -8.50 5.02 -11.10
N VAL A 332 -9.80 4.78 -10.89
CA VAL A 332 -10.38 3.46 -10.69
C VAL A 332 -10.06 2.55 -11.88
N GLN A 333 -10.01 3.09 -13.10
CA GLN A 333 -9.58 2.37 -14.30
C GLN A 333 -8.18 1.76 -14.15
N VAL A 334 -7.22 2.53 -13.63
CA VAL A 334 -5.85 2.05 -13.42
C VAL A 334 -5.83 0.98 -12.34
N VAL A 335 -6.51 1.21 -11.21
CA VAL A 335 -6.59 0.21 -10.12
C VAL A 335 -7.25 -1.09 -10.60
N GLU A 336 -8.34 -0.99 -11.37
CA GLU A 336 -9.08 -2.13 -11.91
C GLU A 336 -8.28 -2.90 -12.95
N GLY A 337 -7.62 -2.21 -13.88
CA GLY A 337 -6.71 -2.83 -14.85
C GLY A 337 -5.55 -3.55 -14.18
N VAL A 338 -4.91 -2.92 -13.19
CA VAL A 338 -3.83 -3.54 -12.39
C VAL A 338 -4.34 -4.71 -11.58
N LEU A 339 -5.56 -4.64 -11.03
CA LEU A 339 -6.13 -5.74 -10.27
C LEU A 339 -6.49 -6.91 -11.18
N LYS A 340 -7.13 -6.68 -12.33
CA LYS A 340 -7.72 -7.73 -13.17
C LYS A 340 -6.85 -8.23 -14.32
N HIS A 341 -5.65 -7.67 -14.55
CA HIS A 341 -4.74 -8.16 -15.60
C HIS A 341 -4.40 -9.65 -15.46
N THR A 342 -4.47 -10.19 -14.24
CA THR A 342 -4.26 -11.61 -13.94
C THR A 342 -5.41 -12.19 -13.10
N LYS A 343 -5.45 -13.52 -12.98
CA LYS A 343 -6.53 -14.27 -12.32
C LYS A 343 -6.72 -13.86 -10.87
N LEU A 344 -7.92 -13.41 -10.52
CA LEU A 344 -8.32 -13.21 -9.13
C LEU A 344 -8.52 -14.55 -8.40
N LYS A 345 -8.52 -14.50 -7.06
CA LYS A 345 -8.84 -15.63 -6.16
C LYS A 345 -10.08 -15.30 -5.30
N PRO A 346 -11.24 -14.97 -5.89
CA PRO A 346 -12.44 -14.63 -5.13
C PRO A 346 -12.85 -15.79 -4.20
N GLY A 347 -13.29 -15.46 -2.99
CA GLY A 347 -13.65 -16.43 -1.95
C GLY A 347 -12.47 -17.16 -1.28
N LYS A 348 -11.24 -17.00 -1.78
CA LYS A 348 -10.00 -17.47 -1.10
C LYS A 348 -9.20 -16.34 -0.48
N ILE A 349 -9.13 -15.20 -1.17
CA ILE A 349 -8.50 -13.99 -0.67
C ILE A 349 -9.56 -12.89 -0.69
N ASP A 350 -9.81 -12.29 0.46
CA ASP A 350 -10.74 -11.17 0.58
C ASP A 350 -10.11 -9.91 -0.02
N LEU A 351 -10.82 -9.24 -0.93
CA LEU A 351 -10.34 -8.01 -1.55
C LEU A 351 -10.34 -6.83 -0.56
N SER A 352 -11.17 -6.89 0.49
CA SER A 352 -11.22 -5.86 1.52
C SER A 352 -9.96 -5.79 2.39
N ASP A 353 -9.09 -6.80 2.33
CA ASP A 353 -7.74 -6.76 2.92
C ASP A 353 -6.76 -5.83 2.16
N PHE A 354 -7.12 -5.44 0.93
CA PHE A 354 -6.25 -4.74 -0.02
C PHE A 354 -6.84 -3.43 -0.55
N LEU A 355 -8.16 -3.28 -0.54
CA LEU A 355 -8.86 -2.14 -1.07
C LEU A 355 -9.91 -1.64 -0.09
N SER A 356 -9.96 -0.33 0.06
CA SER A 356 -11.01 0.36 0.80
C SER A 356 -12.39 0.14 0.16
N LYS A 357 -13.45 0.34 0.95
CA LYS A 357 -14.83 0.17 0.48
C LYS A 357 -15.15 1.09 -0.70
N GLU A 358 -14.62 2.31 -0.69
CA GLU A 358 -14.83 3.29 -1.76
C GLU A 358 -14.32 2.81 -3.12
N TYR A 359 -13.18 2.12 -3.15
CA TYR A 359 -12.68 1.48 -4.37
C TYR A 359 -13.50 0.25 -4.75
N LEU A 360 -13.83 -0.61 -3.78
CA LEU A 360 -14.63 -1.82 -4.02
C LEU A 360 -16.03 -1.51 -4.58
N ASP A 361 -16.67 -0.43 -4.12
CA ASP A 361 -17.98 0.00 -4.59
C ASP A 361 -17.96 0.49 -6.06
N LYS A 362 -16.77 0.79 -6.61
CA LYS A 362 -16.58 1.23 -8.02
C LYS A 362 -16.06 0.14 -8.93
N ILE A 363 -15.43 -0.90 -8.39
CA ILE A 363 -14.85 -2.00 -9.17
C ILE A 363 -15.85 -3.15 -9.23
N CYS A 364 -16.35 -3.45 -10.42
CA CYS A 364 -17.22 -4.61 -10.60
C CYS A 364 -16.40 -5.91 -10.46
N ILE A 365 -16.67 -6.69 -9.42
CA ILE A 365 -16.10 -8.03 -9.21
C ILE A 365 -17.24 -9.04 -9.27
N SER A 366 -17.21 -9.94 -10.25
CA SER A 366 -18.16 -11.05 -10.31
C SER A 366 -17.64 -12.26 -9.50
N ASN A 367 -18.52 -13.22 -9.21
CA ASN A 367 -18.11 -14.49 -8.56
C ASN A 367 -17.50 -15.49 -9.57
N GLU A 368 -17.26 -15.08 -10.80
CA GLU A 368 -16.65 -15.94 -11.82
C GLU A 368 -15.15 -16.11 -11.59
N LYS A 369 -14.64 -17.30 -11.95
CA LYS A 369 -13.20 -17.64 -11.80
C LYS A 369 -12.27 -16.80 -12.68
N VAL A 370 -12.80 -16.21 -13.75
CA VAL A 370 -12.05 -15.34 -14.66
C VAL A 370 -12.73 -13.97 -14.64
N GLN A 371 -12.02 -12.98 -14.11
CA GLN A 371 -12.43 -11.58 -14.20
C GLN A 371 -11.76 -10.97 -15.42
N VAL A 372 -12.54 -10.27 -16.23
CA VAL A 372 -12.04 -9.56 -17.39
C VAL A 372 -11.89 -8.09 -17.01
N CYS A 373 -10.81 -7.45 -17.46
CA CYS A 373 -10.67 -6.00 -17.36
C CYS A 373 -11.82 -5.33 -18.13
N SER A 374 -12.52 -4.39 -17.50
CA SER A 374 -13.66 -3.73 -18.12
C SER A 374 -13.22 -2.83 -19.27
N SER A 375 -12.09 -2.13 -19.13
CA SER A 375 -11.46 -1.36 -20.22
C SER A 375 -10.74 -2.25 -21.22
N LEU A 376 -10.76 -1.88 -22.50
CA LEU A 376 -9.97 -2.57 -23.54
C LEU A 376 -8.48 -2.36 -23.29
N GLU A 377 -8.08 -1.19 -22.78
CA GLU A 377 -6.72 -0.87 -22.35
C GLU A 377 -6.22 -1.88 -21.30
N GLY A 378 -7.04 -2.21 -20.30
CA GLY A 378 -6.71 -3.24 -19.32
C GLY A 378 -6.63 -4.64 -19.91
N GLN A 379 -7.47 -4.97 -20.90
CA GLN A 379 -7.39 -6.26 -21.62
C GLN A 379 -6.12 -6.35 -22.48
N VAL A 380 -5.73 -5.24 -23.12
CA VAL A 380 -4.46 -5.13 -23.86
C VAL A 380 -3.28 -5.38 -22.93
N VAL A 381 -3.26 -4.79 -21.73
CA VAL A 381 -2.16 -5.04 -20.78
C VAL A 381 -2.11 -6.50 -20.34
N ALA A 382 -3.26 -7.13 -20.08
CA ALA A 382 -3.30 -8.56 -19.73
C ALA A 382 -2.66 -9.43 -20.84
N ILE A 383 -3.00 -9.18 -22.10
CA ILE A 383 -2.42 -9.92 -23.23
C ILE A 383 -0.94 -9.55 -23.43
N ALA A 384 -0.57 -8.28 -23.28
CA ALA A 384 0.82 -7.83 -23.43
C ALA A 384 1.73 -8.47 -22.38
N ASP A 385 1.26 -8.62 -21.14
CA ASP A 385 1.95 -9.34 -20.07
C ASP A 385 2.21 -10.80 -20.45
N GLU A 386 1.18 -11.50 -20.95
CA GLU A 386 1.34 -12.88 -21.43
C GLU A 386 2.36 -12.98 -22.59
N ILE A 387 2.32 -12.07 -23.57
CA ILE A 387 3.27 -12.05 -24.70
C ILE A 387 4.71 -11.82 -24.20
N ALA A 388 4.91 -10.83 -23.33
CA ALA A 388 6.22 -10.54 -22.76
C ALA A 388 6.76 -11.74 -21.99
N GLN A 389 5.93 -12.34 -21.13
CA GLN A 389 6.31 -13.52 -20.36
C GLN A 389 6.71 -14.69 -21.27
N ARG A 390 5.99 -14.96 -22.36
CA ARG A 390 6.39 -16.00 -23.33
C ARG A 390 7.72 -15.70 -24.00
N GLY A 391 7.95 -14.44 -24.39
CA GLY A 391 9.21 -14.01 -25.00
C GLY A 391 10.39 -14.21 -24.05
N HIS A 392 10.23 -13.80 -22.79
CA HIS A 392 11.24 -13.94 -21.75
C HIS A 392 11.55 -15.41 -21.43
N ASP A 393 10.51 -16.23 -21.22
CA ASP A 393 10.64 -17.65 -20.93
C ASP A 393 11.49 -18.36 -22.01
N VAL A 394 11.30 -18.01 -23.28
CA VAL A 394 12.08 -18.55 -24.39
C VAL A 394 13.51 -17.99 -24.44
N ASP A 395 13.69 -16.69 -24.24
CA ASP A 395 15.01 -16.04 -24.16
C ASP A 395 15.87 -16.68 -23.08
N ASP A 396 15.33 -16.77 -21.87
CA ASP A 396 15.96 -17.35 -20.69
C ASP A 396 16.33 -18.82 -20.91
N ALA A 397 15.42 -19.62 -21.49
CA ALA A 397 15.67 -21.04 -21.78
C ALA A 397 16.80 -21.24 -22.79
N LEU A 398 16.89 -20.39 -23.82
CA LEU A 398 17.91 -20.48 -24.87
C LEU A 398 19.27 -19.91 -24.41
N THR A 399 19.24 -18.79 -23.71
CA THR A 399 20.45 -18.09 -23.26
C THR A 399 21.15 -18.85 -22.13
N SER A 400 20.40 -19.39 -21.17
CA SER A 400 20.95 -20.26 -20.12
C SER A 400 21.49 -21.61 -20.63
N GLY A 401 21.19 -21.98 -21.88
CA GLY A 401 21.55 -23.27 -22.46
C GLY A 401 20.73 -24.45 -21.94
N VAL A 402 19.68 -24.20 -21.15
CA VAL A 402 18.69 -25.20 -20.72
C VAL A 402 18.00 -25.86 -21.92
N MET A 403 17.88 -25.13 -23.03
CA MET A 403 17.39 -25.60 -24.32
C MET A 403 18.28 -25.07 -25.45
N THR A 404 18.62 -25.91 -26.42
CA THR A 404 19.35 -25.45 -27.61
C THR A 404 18.36 -24.91 -28.67
N ILE A 405 18.86 -24.07 -29.59
CA ILE A 405 18.05 -23.55 -30.70
C ILE A 405 17.50 -24.70 -31.56
N ASP A 406 18.31 -25.72 -31.85
CA ASP A 406 17.88 -26.86 -32.65
C ASP A 406 16.81 -27.70 -31.94
N GLU A 407 16.96 -27.90 -30.63
CA GLU A 407 15.95 -28.59 -29.81
C GLU A 407 14.63 -27.80 -29.77
N PHE A 408 14.70 -26.47 -29.63
CA PHE A 408 13.53 -25.61 -29.67
C PHE A 408 12.83 -25.69 -31.03
N LYS A 409 13.58 -25.55 -32.12
CA LYS A 409 13.06 -25.70 -33.49
C LYS A 409 12.39 -27.05 -33.72
N ASP A 410 12.99 -28.13 -33.25
CA ASP A 410 12.44 -29.47 -33.41
C ASP A 410 11.07 -29.61 -32.73
N ARG A 411 10.93 -29.05 -31.53
CA ARG A 411 9.64 -29.00 -30.81
C ARG A 411 8.56 -28.19 -31.52
N LEU A 412 8.95 -27.19 -32.31
CA LEU A 412 8.02 -26.35 -33.07
C LEU A 412 7.56 -26.98 -34.39
N LYS A 413 8.10 -28.13 -34.81
CA LYS A 413 7.69 -28.81 -36.06
C LYS A 413 6.28 -29.39 -36.01
N ILE A 414 5.62 -29.37 -34.86
CA ILE A 414 4.23 -29.80 -34.73
C ILE A 414 3.27 -28.87 -35.46
N ASP A 415 2.15 -29.41 -35.96
CA ASP A 415 1.24 -28.69 -36.87
C ASP A 415 0.76 -27.34 -36.34
N LYS A 416 0.37 -27.26 -35.07
CA LYS A 416 -0.11 -26.01 -34.47
C LYS A 416 0.94 -24.88 -34.44
N CYS A 417 2.23 -25.22 -34.44
CA CYS A 417 3.32 -24.25 -34.40
C CYS A 417 3.94 -23.99 -35.79
N ARG A 418 3.37 -24.55 -36.86
CA ARG A 418 3.98 -24.54 -38.19
C ARG A 418 4.29 -23.14 -38.70
N GLU A 419 3.33 -22.22 -38.59
CA GLU A 419 3.53 -20.83 -39.03
C GLU A 419 4.68 -20.15 -38.27
N LEU A 420 4.71 -20.30 -36.94
CA LEU A 420 5.76 -19.73 -36.11
C LEU A 420 7.13 -20.36 -36.41
N PHE A 421 7.16 -21.69 -36.60
CA PHE A 421 8.35 -22.42 -37.00
C PHE A 421 8.91 -21.91 -38.33
N ASP A 422 8.06 -21.73 -39.34
CA ASP A 422 8.48 -21.28 -40.66
C ASP A 422 9.06 -19.85 -40.62
N ARG A 423 8.45 -18.94 -39.84
CA ARG A 423 8.98 -17.58 -39.59
C ARG A 423 10.35 -17.62 -38.92
N ILE A 424 10.50 -18.41 -37.85
CA ILE A 424 11.77 -18.58 -37.13
C ILE A 424 12.85 -19.19 -38.03
N ASN A 425 12.50 -20.22 -38.79
CA ASN A 425 13.45 -20.92 -39.64
C ASN A 425 13.95 -20.03 -40.79
N LYS A 426 13.06 -19.21 -41.36
CA LYS A 426 13.44 -18.20 -42.35
C LYS A 426 14.46 -17.21 -41.77
N GLU A 427 14.14 -16.62 -40.62
CA GLU A 427 15.03 -15.64 -39.96
C GLU A 427 16.41 -16.22 -39.66
N ILE A 428 16.48 -17.46 -39.19
CA ILE A 428 17.75 -18.14 -38.91
C ILE A 428 18.54 -18.40 -40.19
N ASN A 429 17.89 -18.83 -41.27
CA ASN A 429 18.55 -19.05 -42.56
C ASN A 429 19.09 -17.73 -43.13
N ASP A 430 18.35 -16.64 -43.00
CA ASP A 430 18.77 -15.30 -43.42
C ASP A 430 20.03 -14.84 -42.65
N ILE A 431 20.12 -15.15 -41.35
CA ILE A 431 21.33 -14.90 -40.54
C ILE A 431 22.51 -15.78 -40.99
N GLU A 432 22.26 -17.06 -41.30
CA GLU A 432 23.30 -18.00 -41.71
C GLU A 432 23.91 -17.66 -43.07
N THR A 433 23.07 -17.18 -43.98
CA THR A 433 23.43 -16.75 -45.35
C THR A 433 23.90 -15.30 -45.42
N SER A 434 23.87 -14.57 -44.30
CA SER A 434 24.31 -13.18 -44.25
C SER A 434 25.81 -13.03 -44.55
N GLU A 435 26.14 -12.13 -45.47
CA GLU A 435 27.53 -11.74 -45.78
C GLU A 435 28.14 -10.81 -44.71
N ARG A 436 27.33 -10.32 -43.76
CA ARG A 436 27.79 -9.45 -42.68
C ARG A 436 28.68 -10.24 -41.70
N LEU A 437 29.81 -9.65 -41.31
CA LEU A 437 30.61 -10.14 -40.19
C LEU A 437 29.84 -9.96 -38.87
N ILE A 438 29.40 -11.07 -38.29
CA ILE A 438 28.65 -11.13 -37.03
C ILE A 438 29.57 -11.69 -35.95
N ILE A 439 29.71 -10.96 -34.84
CA ILE A 439 30.60 -11.32 -33.72
C ILE A 439 30.05 -12.56 -32.99
N ASP A 440 28.81 -12.50 -32.52
CA ASP A 440 28.11 -13.62 -31.88
C ASP A 440 26.85 -13.99 -32.67
N LYS A 441 26.94 -15.06 -33.47
CA LYS A 441 25.81 -15.58 -34.23
C LYS A 441 24.77 -16.24 -33.34
N LYS A 442 25.15 -16.80 -32.19
CA LYS A 442 24.22 -17.49 -31.29
C LYS A 442 23.34 -16.47 -30.60
N GLU A 443 23.93 -15.43 -30.01
CA GLU A 443 23.21 -14.33 -29.36
C GLU A 443 22.24 -13.65 -30.35
N LEU A 444 22.71 -13.33 -31.56
CA LEU A 444 21.86 -12.75 -32.60
C LEU A 444 20.68 -13.67 -32.93
N LYS A 445 20.91 -14.98 -33.12
CA LYS A 445 19.82 -15.93 -33.41
C LYS A 445 18.79 -15.95 -32.28
N ILE A 446 19.20 -15.97 -31.00
CA ILE A 446 18.28 -15.96 -29.86
C ILE A 446 17.45 -14.67 -29.86
N SER A 447 18.10 -13.51 -29.94
CA SER A 447 17.42 -12.20 -29.99
C SER A 447 16.38 -12.12 -31.12
N ARG A 448 16.72 -12.63 -32.31
CA ARG A 448 15.81 -12.66 -33.46
C ARG A 448 14.67 -13.68 -33.31
N ILE A 449 14.92 -14.85 -32.72
CA ILE A 449 13.87 -15.82 -32.39
C ILE A 449 12.83 -15.18 -31.45
N VAL A 450 13.28 -14.55 -30.36
CA VAL A 450 12.41 -13.90 -29.37
C VAL A 450 11.61 -12.77 -30.04
N SER A 451 12.28 -11.95 -30.87
CA SER A 451 11.62 -10.91 -31.66
C SER A 451 10.53 -11.44 -32.60
N VAL A 452 10.78 -12.57 -33.28
CA VAL A 452 9.80 -13.21 -34.18
C VAL A 452 8.59 -13.72 -33.39
N ILE A 453 8.80 -14.31 -32.20
CA ILE A 453 7.73 -14.80 -31.32
C ILE A 453 6.85 -13.64 -30.85
N ILE A 454 7.45 -12.58 -30.29
CA ILE A 454 6.72 -11.41 -29.81
C ILE A 454 5.90 -10.78 -30.95
N ASN A 455 6.54 -10.53 -32.10
CA ASN A 455 5.86 -9.94 -33.26
C ASN A 455 4.73 -10.82 -33.80
N TYR A 456 4.90 -12.16 -33.80
CA TYR A 456 3.86 -13.09 -34.18
C TYR A 456 2.62 -12.95 -33.29
N PHE A 457 2.79 -12.94 -31.97
CA PHE A 457 1.67 -12.80 -31.05
C PHE A 457 1.01 -11.41 -31.13
N ILE A 458 1.79 -10.34 -31.22
CA ILE A 458 1.26 -8.96 -31.39
C ILE A 458 0.42 -8.87 -32.65
N GLN A 459 0.97 -9.31 -33.79
CA GLN A 459 0.29 -9.24 -35.08
C GLN A 459 -1.05 -9.98 -35.03
N LYS A 460 -1.05 -11.24 -34.57
CA LYS A 460 -2.26 -12.06 -34.53
C LYS A 460 -3.30 -11.53 -33.55
N THR A 461 -2.85 -10.97 -32.42
CA THR A 461 -3.74 -10.32 -31.45
C THR A 461 -4.42 -9.10 -32.07
N ILE A 462 -3.67 -8.24 -32.74
CA ILE A 462 -4.21 -7.03 -33.39
C ILE A 462 -5.21 -7.40 -34.48
N GLU A 463 -4.83 -8.32 -35.40
CA GLU A 463 -5.68 -8.74 -36.52
C GLU A 463 -7.04 -9.25 -36.03
N TYR A 464 -7.04 -10.09 -35.00
CA TYR A 464 -8.26 -10.67 -34.46
C TYR A 464 -9.06 -9.70 -33.59
N SER A 465 -8.38 -8.91 -32.76
CA SER A 465 -9.04 -7.93 -31.89
C SER A 465 -9.69 -6.81 -32.71
N LEU A 466 -9.12 -6.41 -33.85
CA LEU A 466 -9.76 -5.46 -34.76
C LEU A 466 -11.12 -5.98 -35.27
N THR A 467 -11.22 -7.26 -35.59
CA THR A 467 -12.50 -7.88 -35.98
C THR A 467 -13.47 -7.87 -34.81
N LEU A 468 -13.07 -8.33 -33.62
CA LEU A 468 -13.93 -8.36 -32.43
C LEU A 468 -14.41 -6.96 -32.02
N VAL A 469 -13.52 -5.97 -31.97
CA VAL A 469 -13.85 -4.59 -31.61
C VAL A 469 -14.88 -4.01 -32.59
N SER A 470 -14.77 -4.32 -33.88
CA SER A 470 -15.76 -3.86 -34.88
C SER A 470 -17.15 -4.47 -34.69
N GLU A 471 -17.25 -5.69 -34.16
CA GLU A 471 -18.53 -6.34 -33.86
C GLU A 471 -19.27 -5.66 -32.69
N TYR A 472 -18.54 -4.93 -31.83
CA TYR A 472 -19.08 -4.28 -30.64
C TYR A 472 -19.11 -2.75 -30.71
N GLU A 473 -18.80 -2.15 -31.86
CA GLU A 473 -18.71 -0.69 -32.03
C GLU A 473 -20.02 0.02 -31.65
N GLU A 474 -21.16 -0.65 -31.85
CA GLU A 474 -22.50 -0.21 -31.48
C GLU A 474 -22.72 0.03 -29.97
N LEU A 475 -21.87 -0.55 -29.11
CA LEU A 475 -21.94 -0.30 -27.66
C LEU A 475 -21.63 1.15 -27.31
N GLY A 476 -20.88 1.88 -28.15
CA GLY A 476 -20.66 3.32 -28.04
C GLY A 476 -19.71 3.74 -26.91
N ARG A 477 -19.95 3.32 -25.66
CA ARG A 477 -19.12 3.69 -24.51
C ARG A 477 -18.97 2.52 -23.56
N ILE A 478 -17.74 2.17 -23.23
CA ILE A 478 -17.43 1.10 -22.27
C ILE A 478 -17.51 1.63 -20.83
N SER A 479 -18.26 0.93 -19.99
CA SER A 479 -18.42 1.17 -18.55
C SER A 479 -17.54 0.23 -17.71
N LEU A 480 -17.34 0.57 -16.43
CA LEU A 480 -16.52 -0.18 -15.46
C LEU A 480 -17.13 -1.52 -15.00
N ASP A 481 -18.29 -1.89 -15.53
CA ASP A 481 -18.95 -3.18 -15.35
C ASP A 481 -18.94 -4.03 -16.64
N ASN A 482 -18.24 -3.59 -17.68
CA ASN A 482 -18.08 -4.37 -18.91
C ASN A 482 -17.41 -5.72 -18.60
N THR A 483 -18.02 -6.79 -19.11
CA THR A 483 -17.54 -8.18 -18.99
C THR A 483 -17.18 -8.80 -20.34
N LYS A 484 -17.34 -8.05 -21.44
CA LYS A 484 -17.05 -8.53 -22.79
C LYS A 484 -15.55 -8.56 -23.05
N VAL A 485 -15.05 -9.70 -23.54
CA VAL A 485 -13.66 -9.86 -23.98
C VAL A 485 -13.57 -9.47 -25.44
N MET A 486 -12.80 -8.42 -25.73
CA MET A 486 -12.60 -7.91 -27.09
C MET A 486 -11.14 -7.95 -27.53
N VAL A 487 -10.21 -8.10 -26.57
CA VAL A 487 -8.78 -8.27 -26.83
C VAL A 487 -8.34 -9.62 -26.27
N ARG A 488 -7.98 -10.54 -27.17
CA ARG A 488 -7.55 -11.91 -26.83
C ARG A 488 -6.78 -12.54 -27.98
N PHE A 489 -6.08 -13.63 -27.70
CA PHE A 489 -5.54 -14.47 -28.75
C PHE A 489 -6.67 -15.15 -29.56
N PRO A 490 -6.47 -15.35 -30.87
CA PRO A 490 -7.17 -16.37 -31.63
C PRO A 490 -6.98 -17.76 -31.00
N ASP A 491 -7.97 -18.65 -31.15
CA ASP A 491 -7.94 -19.98 -30.52
C ASP A 491 -6.75 -20.85 -30.96
N ASP A 492 -6.27 -20.70 -32.20
CA ASP A 492 -5.06 -21.36 -32.70
C ASP A 492 -3.79 -20.80 -32.08
N VAL A 493 -3.72 -19.48 -31.90
CA VAL A 493 -2.60 -18.79 -31.27
C VAL A 493 -2.54 -19.06 -29.77
N GLU A 494 -3.68 -19.14 -29.09
CA GLU A 494 -3.78 -19.58 -27.68
C GLU A 494 -3.21 -21.00 -27.50
N ARG A 495 -3.48 -21.91 -28.44
CA ARG A 495 -2.89 -23.26 -28.44
C ARG A 495 -1.37 -23.25 -28.64
N VAL A 496 -0.83 -22.26 -29.35
CA VAL A 496 0.62 -22.04 -29.50
C VAL A 496 1.20 -21.47 -28.21
N ASN A 497 0.58 -20.45 -27.63
CA ASN A 497 0.92 -19.84 -26.35
C ASN A 497 1.11 -20.91 -25.25
N GLY A 498 0.05 -21.69 -24.99
CA GLY A 498 0.09 -22.76 -23.99
C GLY A 498 1.07 -23.89 -24.31
N TYR A 499 1.42 -24.10 -25.59
CA TYR A 499 2.46 -25.08 -25.94
C TYR A 499 3.86 -24.57 -25.66
N LEU A 500 4.16 -23.32 -26.00
CA LEU A 500 5.46 -22.70 -25.69
C LEU A 500 5.70 -22.71 -24.18
N GLU A 501 4.68 -22.39 -23.39
CA GLU A 501 4.71 -22.49 -21.94
C GLU A 501 5.08 -23.91 -21.47
N GLN A 502 4.39 -24.94 -21.96
CA GLN A 502 4.68 -26.33 -21.60
C GLN A 502 6.12 -26.75 -21.96
N VAL A 503 6.61 -26.30 -23.12
CA VAL A 503 7.96 -26.61 -23.62
C VAL A 503 9.03 -26.02 -22.71
N VAL A 504 8.86 -24.76 -22.28
CA VAL A 504 9.81 -24.09 -21.40
C VAL A 504 9.69 -24.59 -19.96
N GLN A 505 8.48 -24.63 -19.39
CA GLN A 505 8.26 -25.02 -17.99
C GLN A 505 8.81 -26.41 -17.67
N LYS A 506 8.61 -27.38 -18.56
CA LYS A 506 9.13 -28.75 -18.38
C LYS A 506 10.65 -28.79 -18.21
N LYS A 507 11.36 -27.85 -18.83
CA LYS A 507 12.82 -27.75 -18.74
C LYS A 507 13.28 -26.92 -17.56
N VAL A 508 12.55 -25.86 -17.21
CA VAL A 508 12.84 -24.99 -16.06
C VAL A 508 12.60 -25.73 -14.74
N ILE A 509 11.46 -26.41 -14.57
CA ILE A 509 11.12 -27.12 -13.33
C ILE A 509 12.10 -28.25 -13.03
N CYS A 510 12.60 -28.94 -14.06
CA CYS A 510 13.57 -30.01 -13.91
C CYS A 510 15.02 -29.51 -13.71
N ASN A 511 15.23 -28.20 -13.64
CA ASN A 511 16.55 -27.62 -13.43
C ASN A 511 16.87 -27.52 -11.92
N ASN A 512 17.93 -28.21 -11.50
CA ASN A 512 18.36 -28.25 -10.09
C ASN A 512 18.73 -26.86 -9.52
N GLU A 513 19.22 -25.94 -10.35
CA GLU A 513 19.59 -24.61 -9.88
C GLU A 513 18.37 -23.73 -9.61
N VAL A 514 17.33 -23.85 -10.44
CA VAL A 514 16.05 -23.14 -10.24
C VAL A 514 15.41 -23.64 -8.96
N ALA A 515 15.32 -24.96 -8.78
CA ALA A 515 14.79 -25.55 -7.55
C ALA A 515 15.56 -25.12 -6.29
N ARG A 516 16.89 -24.99 -6.37
CA ARG A 516 17.71 -24.50 -5.24
C ARG A 516 17.45 -23.03 -4.94
N ALA A 517 17.34 -22.19 -5.97
CA ALA A 517 17.03 -20.77 -5.83
C ALA A 517 15.65 -20.57 -5.19
N ASP A 518 14.64 -21.31 -5.66
CA ASP A 518 13.28 -21.27 -5.10
C ASP A 518 13.26 -21.70 -3.63
N TYR A 519 14.00 -22.76 -3.29
CA TYR A 519 14.10 -23.22 -1.90
C TYR A 519 14.74 -22.15 -1.00
N ASN A 520 15.87 -21.56 -1.43
CA ASN A 520 16.56 -20.53 -0.67
C ASN A 520 15.67 -19.28 -0.49
N ALA A 521 15.02 -18.82 -1.56
CA ALA A 521 14.09 -17.70 -1.53
C ALA A 521 12.96 -17.93 -0.51
N SER A 522 12.37 -19.13 -0.50
CA SER A 522 11.35 -19.48 0.48
C SER A 522 11.90 -19.44 1.91
N MET A 523 13.08 -20.03 2.15
CA MET A 523 13.71 -20.04 3.47
C MET A 523 14.00 -18.62 3.99
N ILE A 524 14.45 -17.70 3.13
CA ILE A 524 14.70 -16.30 3.50
C ILE A 524 13.40 -15.64 3.97
N VAL A 525 12.34 -15.71 3.15
CA VAL A 525 11.03 -15.12 3.46
C VAL A 525 10.46 -15.69 4.76
N GLN A 526 10.54 -17.01 4.96
CA GLN A 526 10.07 -17.68 6.17
C GLN A 526 10.80 -17.19 7.43
N ASN A 527 12.13 -17.12 7.37
CA ASN A 527 12.94 -16.70 8.52
C ASN A 527 12.71 -15.22 8.85
N LEU A 528 12.68 -14.34 7.84
CA LEU A 528 12.36 -12.93 8.03
C LEU A 528 11.01 -12.79 8.72
N PHE A 529 9.98 -13.46 8.19
CA PHE A 529 8.64 -13.43 8.76
C PHE A 529 8.64 -13.90 10.22
N ALA A 530 9.23 -15.06 10.51
CA ALA A 530 9.27 -15.64 11.85
C ALA A 530 10.00 -14.73 12.86
N LYS A 531 11.11 -14.11 12.44
CA LYS A 531 11.89 -13.18 13.29
C LYS A 531 11.11 -11.90 13.57
N TYR A 532 10.51 -11.28 12.55
CA TYR A 532 9.68 -10.09 12.72
C TYR A 532 8.42 -10.38 13.53
N TYR A 533 7.78 -11.54 13.36
CA TYR A 533 6.63 -11.93 14.16
C TYR A 533 7.01 -12.12 15.63
N LYS A 534 8.10 -12.84 15.91
CA LYS A 534 8.59 -13.08 17.27
C LYS A 534 9.02 -11.80 17.99
N ASN A 535 9.60 -10.83 17.28
CA ASN A 535 9.97 -9.53 17.84
C ASN A 535 9.71 -8.41 16.83
N PRO A 536 8.51 -7.80 16.85
CA PRO A 536 8.13 -6.75 15.90
C PRO A 536 9.03 -5.51 15.93
N ARG A 537 9.82 -5.30 16.98
CA ARG A 537 10.80 -4.19 17.06
C ARG A 537 11.96 -4.33 16.08
N LEU A 538 12.15 -5.51 15.48
CA LEU A 538 13.12 -5.73 14.41
C LEU A 538 12.68 -5.12 13.08
N LEU A 539 11.40 -4.77 12.93
CA LEU A 539 10.89 -4.08 11.76
C LEU A 539 11.42 -2.65 11.70
N HIS A 540 11.50 -2.10 10.48
CA HIS A 540 11.79 -0.69 10.27
C HIS A 540 10.84 0.21 11.09
N SER A 541 11.36 1.31 11.65
CA SER A 541 10.62 2.21 12.56
C SER A 541 9.29 2.69 11.97
N GLY A 542 9.27 3.04 10.67
CA GLY A 542 8.04 3.41 9.96
C GLY A 542 7.00 2.28 9.90
N THR A 543 7.41 1.01 9.82
CA THR A 543 6.50 -0.14 9.84
C THR A 543 5.93 -0.35 11.25
N VAL A 544 6.76 -0.21 12.29
CA VAL A 544 6.30 -0.27 13.69
C VAL A 544 5.31 0.86 13.99
N HIS A 545 5.59 2.06 13.47
CA HIS A 545 4.68 3.20 13.56
C HIS A 545 3.37 2.94 12.80
N LYS A 546 3.43 2.34 11.61
CA LYS A 546 2.24 1.93 10.86
C LYS A 546 1.37 0.95 11.64
N ILE A 547 1.95 -0.07 12.29
CA ILE A 547 1.21 -1.02 13.16
C ILE A 547 0.46 -0.28 14.27
N PHE A 548 1.13 0.69 14.91
CA PHE A 548 0.50 1.52 15.92
C PHE A 548 -0.67 2.34 15.35
N LEU A 549 -0.48 3.03 14.22
CA LEU A 549 -1.53 3.83 13.59
C LEU A 549 -2.72 2.99 13.10
N GLU A 550 -2.48 1.81 12.53
CA GLU A 550 -3.55 0.89 12.10
C GLU A 550 -4.35 0.36 13.29
N THR A 551 -3.67 0.07 14.40
CA THR A 551 -4.34 -0.32 15.65
C THR A 551 -5.18 0.84 16.19
N LEU A 552 -4.62 2.05 16.19
CA LEU A 552 -5.30 3.27 16.67
C LEU A 552 -6.51 3.65 15.82
N LYS A 553 -6.46 3.43 14.50
CA LYS A 553 -7.56 3.72 13.55
C LYS A 553 -8.57 2.59 13.44
N HIS A 554 -8.42 1.51 14.21
CA HIS A 554 -9.28 0.35 14.11
C HIS A 554 -10.74 0.68 14.49
N LYS A 555 -11.70 0.11 13.75
CA LYS A 555 -13.15 0.39 13.92
C LYS A 555 -13.68 -0.05 15.29
N ASN A 556 -13.15 -1.15 15.82
CA ASN A 556 -13.43 -1.60 17.19
C ASN A 556 -12.69 -0.71 18.20
N ARG A 557 -13.46 -0.01 19.05
CA ARG A 557 -12.95 0.94 20.05
C ARG A 557 -12.02 0.30 21.09
N GLU A 558 -12.22 -0.97 21.43
CA GLU A 558 -11.35 -1.66 22.39
C GLU A 558 -9.97 -1.98 21.79
N VAL A 559 -9.91 -2.21 20.47
CA VAL A 559 -8.64 -2.34 19.74
C VAL A 559 -7.92 -0.99 19.71
N SER A 560 -8.61 0.08 19.31
CA SER A 560 -7.98 1.41 19.21
C SER A 560 -7.54 1.97 20.55
N ASN A 561 -8.34 1.82 21.61
CA ASN A 561 -7.99 2.24 22.96
C ASN A 561 -6.83 1.44 23.58
N SER A 562 -6.49 0.29 23.01
CA SER A 562 -5.39 -0.55 23.48
C SER A 562 -4.14 -0.45 22.62
N ALA A 563 -4.07 0.48 21.66
CA ALA A 563 -2.88 0.68 20.83
C ALA A 563 -1.65 1.06 21.66
N ILE A 564 -0.54 0.35 21.48
CA ILE A 564 0.75 0.60 22.15
C ILE A 564 1.81 0.80 21.08
N TYR A 565 2.58 1.89 21.18
CA TYR A 565 3.69 2.12 20.27
C TYR A 565 4.93 1.37 20.74
N LEU A 566 5.31 0.32 20.01
CA LEU A 566 6.34 -0.63 20.44
C LEU A 566 7.76 -0.04 20.51
N SER A 567 7.99 1.15 19.95
CA SER A 567 9.30 1.81 19.94
C SER A 567 9.50 2.86 21.05
N ASP A 568 8.43 3.28 21.75
CA ASP A 568 8.44 4.43 22.68
C ASP A 568 7.77 4.10 24.04
N GLY A 569 7.53 2.81 24.32
CA GLY A 569 6.90 2.34 25.55
C GLY A 569 7.90 1.77 26.57
N SER A 570 7.48 1.64 27.83
CA SER A 570 8.30 0.97 28.85
C SER A 570 8.60 -0.47 28.42
N ILE A 571 9.83 -0.92 28.69
CA ILE A 571 10.32 -2.23 28.21
C ILE A 571 9.41 -3.38 28.68
N GLU A 572 8.95 -3.32 29.93
CA GLU A 572 8.05 -4.32 30.49
C GLU A 572 6.69 -4.36 29.77
N LEU A 573 6.08 -3.18 29.55
CA LEU A 573 4.80 -3.08 28.86
C LEU A 573 4.90 -3.57 27.41
N VAL A 574 5.93 -3.13 26.68
CA VAL A 574 6.16 -3.51 25.29
C VAL A 574 6.40 -5.01 25.17
N ASN A 575 7.23 -5.59 26.05
CA ASN A 575 7.47 -7.03 26.03
C ASN A 575 6.19 -7.83 26.31
N LYS A 576 5.37 -7.37 27.26
CA LYS A 576 4.07 -7.99 27.57
C LYS A 576 3.09 -7.87 26.41
N GLU A 577 3.03 -6.71 25.75
CA GLU A 577 2.18 -6.51 24.58
C GLU A 577 2.59 -7.44 23.43
N ILE A 578 3.89 -7.55 23.15
CA ILE A 578 4.41 -8.47 22.14
C ILE A 578 4.02 -9.90 22.51
N GLU A 579 4.25 -10.33 23.75
CA GLU A 579 3.90 -11.68 24.21
C GLU A 579 2.39 -11.97 24.09
N GLU A 580 1.53 -11.02 24.48
CA GLU A 580 0.08 -11.16 24.31
C GLU A 580 -0.30 -11.28 22.83
N ILE A 581 0.28 -10.46 21.95
CA ILE A 581 0.01 -10.50 20.51
C ILE A 581 0.57 -11.76 19.86
N THR A 582 1.75 -12.25 20.22
CA THR A 582 2.41 -13.34 19.46
C THR A 582 2.13 -14.72 20.03
N SER A 583 1.89 -14.83 21.34
CA SER A 583 1.96 -16.11 22.05
C SER A 583 0.67 -16.48 22.77
N LYS A 584 -0.26 -15.56 23.03
CA LYS A 584 -1.53 -15.91 23.68
C LYS A 584 -2.43 -16.76 22.74
N PRO A 585 -2.89 -17.95 23.17
CA PRO A 585 -3.87 -18.72 22.41
C PRO A 585 -5.22 -17.98 22.35
N LEU A 586 -5.93 -18.12 21.23
CA LEU A 586 -7.22 -17.48 20.99
C LEU A 586 -8.35 -18.50 21.04
N ASN A 587 -9.50 -18.10 21.55
CA ASN A 587 -10.72 -18.89 21.41
C ASN A 587 -11.21 -18.90 19.94
N GLU A 588 -10.96 -20.01 19.25
CA GLU A 588 -11.34 -20.20 17.83
C GLU A 588 -12.83 -19.93 17.58
N LYS A 589 -13.72 -20.46 18.42
CA LYS A 589 -15.17 -20.33 18.22
C LYS A 589 -15.56 -18.85 18.22
N LEU A 590 -15.00 -18.11 19.17
CA LEU A 590 -15.27 -16.69 19.35
C LEU A 590 -14.81 -15.85 18.16
N VAL A 591 -13.59 -16.09 17.68
CA VAL A 591 -13.04 -15.39 16.51
C VAL A 591 -13.88 -15.68 15.26
N LEU A 592 -14.30 -16.93 15.06
CA LEU A 592 -15.12 -17.32 13.91
C LEU A 592 -16.55 -16.79 13.97
N GLU A 593 -17.11 -16.55 15.16
CA GLU A 593 -18.42 -15.89 15.34
C GLU A 593 -18.30 -14.39 15.06
N TYR A 594 -17.29 -13.72 15.62
CA TYR A 594 -17.00 -12.30 15.37
C TYR A 594 -16.84 -11.97 13.88
N LEU A 595 -16.11 -12.81 13.13
CA LEU A 595 -15.93 -12.63 11.69
C LEU A 595 -17.21 -12.84 10.86
N LYS A 596 -18.24 -13.51 11.40
CA LYS A 596 -19.54 -13.69 10.71
C LYS A 596 -20.51 -12.56 10.99
N ASP A 597 -20.58 -12.11 12.24
CA ASP A 597 -21.60 -11.17 12.68
C ASP A 597 -21.25 -9.72 12.29
N GLY A 598 -19.99 -9.45 11.96
CA GLY A 598 -19.52 -8.12 11.53
C GLY A 598 -19.63 -7.04 12.61
N ASP A 599 -19.93 -7.45 13.85
CA ASP A 599 -20.11 -6.55 14.99
C ASP A 599 -18.76 -6.09 15.53
N ASN A 600 -18.39 -4.86 15.19
CA ASN A 600 -17.16 -4.21 15.63
C ASN A 600 -17.18 -3.79 17.11
N SER A 601 -18.22 -4.12 17.89
CA SER A 601 -18.35 -3.69 19.29
C SER A 601 -17.96 -4.75 20.33
N CYS A 602 -17.48 -5.92 19.90
CA CYS A 602 -17.08 -6.99 20.82
C CYS A 602 -15.89 -6.57 21.70
N ALA A 603 -16.13 -6.49 23.02
CA ALA A 603 -15.13 -6.10 24.02
C ALA A 603 -14.27 -7.26 24.56
N GLU A 604 -14.37 -8.44 23.95
CA GLU A 604 -13.65 -9.60 24.44
C GLU A 604 -12.14 -9.50 24.18
N LYS A 605 -11.34 -9.80 25.21
CA LYS A 605 -9.87 -9.70 25.15
C LYS A 605 -9.28 -10.52 24.00
N ASP A 606 -9.89 -11.65 23.66
CA ASP A 606 -9.42 -12.51 22.56
C ASP A 606 -9.65 -11.87 21.18
N ILE A 607 -10.76 -11.13 20.97
CA ILE A 607 -10.98 -10.38 19.72
C ILE A 607 -9.98 -9.25 19.59
N VAL A 608 -9.71 -8.53 20.69
CA VAL A 608 -8.73 -7.44 20.68
C VAL A 608 -7.34 -7.95 20.28
N ILE A 609 -6.90 -9.07 20.86
CA ILE A 609 -5.61 -9.68 20.51
C ILE A 609 -5.61 -10.23 19.09
N PHE A 610 -6.71 -10.86 18.66
CA PHE A 610 -6.86 -11.36 17.30
C PHE A 610 -6.67 -10.23 16.27
N GLU A 611 -7.32 -9.08 16.47
CA GLU A 611 -7.20 -7.94 15.55
C GLU A 611 -5.80 -7.35 15.53
N LYS A 612 -5.19 -7.15 16.70
CA LYS A 612 -3.79 -6.71 16.79
C LYS A 612 -2.84 -7.70 16.10
N ARG A 613 -3.05 -9.01 16.27
CA ARG A 613 -2.29 -10.06 15.59
C ARG A 613 -2.49 -10.00 14.07
N ARG A 614 -3.71 -9.75 13.61
CA ARG A 614 -4.04 -9.59 12.18
C ARG A 614 -3.34 -8.38 11.58
N ILE A 615 -3.36 -7.24 12.27
CA ILE A 615 -2.62 -6.02 11.89
C ILE A 615 -1.12 -6.30 11.80
N LEU A 616 -0.54 -6.93 12.83
CA LEU A 616 0.89 -7.28 12.85
C LEU A 616 1.26 -8.20 11.66
N VAL A 617 0.49 -9.27 11.44
CA VAL A 617 0.71 -10.23 10.35
C VAL A 617 0.64 -9.54 8.99
N ARG A 618 -0.36 -8.66 8.79
CA ARG A 618 -0.49 -7.90 7.54
C ARG A 618 0.67 -6.91 7.35
N ALA A 619 1.08 -6.20 8.40
CA ALA A 619 2.19 -5.26 8.35
C ALA A 619 3.53 -5.93 8.02
N ILE A 620 3.80 -7.11 8.59
CA ILE A 620 4.99 -7.92 8.24
C ILE A 620 4.92 -8.35 6.77
N THR A 621 3.76 -8.83 6.32
CA THR A 621 3.53 -9.24 4.92
C THR A 621 3.79 -8.09 3.96
N ASP A 622 3.21 -6.92 4.22
CA ASP A 622 3.37 -5.72 3.40
C ASP A 622 4.83 -5.25 3.39
N TYR A 623 5.52 -5.32 4.53
CA TYR A 623 6.92 -4.94 4.65
C TYR A 623 7.84 -5.85 3.84
N ILE A 624 7.71 -7.17 3.99
CA ILE A 624 8.49 -8.16 3.24
C ILE A 624 8.19 -8.05 1.73
N ALA A 625 6.92 -7.97 1.32
CA ALA A 625 6.55 -7.81 -0.08
C ALA A 625 7.13 -6.52 -0.71
N GLY A 626 7.26 -5.47 0.10
CA GLY A 626 7.85 -4.21 -0.30
C GLY A 626 9.38 -4.19 -0.39
N MET A 627 10.09 -5.23 0.06
CA MET A 627 11.56 -5.30 -0.05
C MET A 627 12.01 -5.57 -1.49
N THR A 628 13.25 -5.17 -1.80
CA THR A 628 13.97 -5.67 -2.98
C THR A 628 14.66 -6.99 -2.64
N ASP A 629 15.13 -7.73 -3.64
CA ASP A 629 15.82 -9.01 -3.44
C ASP A 629 17.10 -8.83 -2.63
N GLY A 630 17.94 -7.86 -3.01
CA GLY A 630 19.20 -7.56 -2.32
C GLY A 630 18.98 -7.10 -0.87
N TYR A 631 17.97 -6.25 -0.63
CA TYR A 631 17.64 -5.80 0.72
C TYR A 631 17.09 -6.93 1.59
N ALA A 632 16.25 -7.82 1.05
CA ALA A 632 15.73 -8.96 1.79
C ALA A 632 16.85 -9.93 2.20
N LEU A 633 17.83 -10.17 1.32
CA LEU A 633 19.03 -10.95 1.62
C LEU A 633 19.88 -10.30 2.72
N GLU A 634 20.12 -8.99 2.62
CA GLU A 634 20.89 -8.24 3.61
C GLU A 634 20.22 -8.28 5.00
N GLU A 635 18.91 -8.07 5.06
CA GLU A 635 18.15 -8.16 6.32
C GLU A 635 18.16 -9.57 6.89
N TYR A 636 18.11 -10.59 6.04
CA TYR A 636 18.20 -11.98 6.48
C TYR A 636 19.55 -12.28 7.12
N GLU A 637 20.66 -11.85 6.51
CA GLU A 637 22.00 -12.04 7.06
C GLU A 637 22.23 -11.23 8.35
N LYS A 638 21.64 -10.03 8.49
CA LYS A 638 21.69 -9.25 9.75
C LYS A 638 20.98 -9.95 10.92
N LEU A 639 19.94 -10.73 10.64
CA LEU A 639 19.09 -11.39 11.65
C LEU A 639 19.47 -12.86 11.91
N ARG A 640 20.51 -13.35 11.22
CA ARG A 640 20.97 -14.73 11.24
C ARG A 640 21.54 -15.15 12.59
#